data_AF-A0A9E4C5D8-F1
#
_entry.id   AF-A0A9E4C5D8-F1
#
_cell.length_a   1.000
_cell.length_b   1.000
_cell.length_c   1.000
_cell.angle_alpha   90.00
_cell.angle_beta   90.00
_cell.angle_gamma   90.00
#
_symmetry.space_group_name_H-M   'P 1'
#
loop_
_entity.id
_entity.type
_entity.pdbx_description
1 polymer ?
#
loop_
_entity_poly.entity_id
_entity_poly.type
_entity_poly.pdbx_seq_one_letter_code
_entity_poly.pdbx_strand_id
1 'polypeptide(L)'
;MSKGSLFYPAELIEKAKRNAENHAWAKRARDRIVETAQPWMAFSDDELWDLMFGSTIRRSWMVWSNGHCPACSEGVPMYNWRIQALRLPWKLRCPHCKEVFPKNDFHAFYRSGLDEHGVFQHHLADRSLLFNTEHPNPADPLHRFGVDDGEGYRDGENTWWFVGTYLVYGQWKQVVHGGISALGAAYAATGEPVFAHKAGVLLDRVADLYTTFNFKDQAMMYEGPAHAGYVSTWHDACEEARVLTQAYDQVRDALGEDEALADFLCAKAARYGIEASKASPADVTRNIEEGIFQDTVVNHDRIRSNYPRKEIALITIHSVLDWEGNREKVYGLIAEMMERATAVDGVTGEKGLAGYCSGVIQSLAQFLARFSRVDPGFLGDMLARHPKLRQTYRFHIDTWCLQQYYPQAGDTGSYATKVDNYVGVAFSDDPGLEPSMYAFLWHLYRETGDAAYVQALYQANGSTVDGLPHDLFSDDPEAFQGEVQAVIDNHGTEIEQASANKTEWRLAVLRSGRGDGRRAAWLDYDSGGPHGHADGMNLGLFAMGLDLMPDFGYPPVHFGGWSGPKFHWYVSTAGHNTVVVDGKDQERPSDGESTLWADGERFRAIRANGSVLYGIPRYERTVAMVDTSDESSYLLDVFRVAGGRDHAKFMHSHFGTISTRGLSLAPAVDFGYETQMRDFMSDGQPAPGWHVDWKVEDRFGYLEEGRDIHLKYTDLTDGAEASTAEAWVALRGFGGNETGWIPRVMVRRQSDTAPLASTFVGVIEPFEGESTLSGVRRLSLMDEDGGVPSDSDVAVEIELADGRRDVILAKDVEDTGRKDGWMLQKDRDIRTDAELCLVREGRDGEVVSVAICKGSTVHAGDTTLEMKLETDFVEVRFDSGARAIVAGNGILA
;
A
#
# COMPACT_ATOMS: atom_id res chain seq x y z
N MET A 1 38.64 9.62 4.22
CA MET A 1 38.27 8.52 5.14
C MET A 1 37.87 9.15 6.47
N SER A 2 36.57 9.14 6.76
CA SER A 2 36.04 9.45 8.09
C SER A 2 36.75 8.62 9.15
N LYS A 3 37.08 9.22 10.30
CA LYS A 3 37.86 8.54 11.37
C LYS A 3 37.01 7.75 12.38
N GLY A 4 35.68 7.71 12.24
CA GLY A 4 34.80 7.02 13.19
C GLY A 4 33.44 6.66 12.59
N SER A 5 32.68 5.79 13.25
CA SER A 5 31.28 5.43 12.94
C SER A 5 30.41 6.67 12.73
N LEU A 6 29.60 6.69 11.66
CA LEU A 6 28.75 7.85 11.34
C LEU A 6 27.39 7.78 12.03
N PHE A 7 26.69 6.67 11.87
CA PHE A 7 25.33 6.47 12.38
C PHE A 7 25.32 5.88 13.80
N TYR A 8 26.42 5.28 14.23
CA TYR A 8 26.58 4.68 15.57
C TYR A 8 27.88 5.15 16.27
N PRO A 9 28.09 6.47 16.43
CA PRO A 9 29.27 6.97 17.13
C PRO A 9 29.32 6.44 18.57
N ALA A 10 30.51 6.39 19.17
CA ALA A 10 30.73 5.89 20.53
C ALA A 10 29.79 6.51 21.58
N GLU A 11 29.38 7.76 21.38
CA GLU A 11 28.41 8.45 22.21
C GLU A 11 27.05 7.73 22.29
N LEU A 12 26.55 7.19 21.17
CA LEU A 12 25.29 6.42 21.16
C LEU A 12 25.42 5.08 21.90
N ILE A 13 26.57 4.41 21.78
CA ILE A 13 26.85 3.18 22.54
C ILE A 13 26.82 3.47 24.04
N GLU A 14 27.43 4.57 24.48
CA GLU A 14 27.37 5.00 25.88
C GLU A 14 25.95 5.38 26.32
N LYS A 15 25.12 5.96 25.44
CA LYS A 15 23.70 6.18 25.74
C LYS A 15 22.96 4.87 25.96
N ALA A 16 23.12 3.88 25.07
CA ALA A 16 22.48 2.57 25.23
C ALA A 16 22.88 1.89 26.54
N LYS A 17 24.17 1.93 26.91
CA LYS A 17 24.68 1.39 28.18
C LYS A 17 24.04 2.08 29.38
N ARG A 18 24.07 3.41 29.40
CA ARG A 18 23.45 4.23 30.46
C ARG A 18 21.95 3.94 30.59
N ASN A 19 21.24 3.85 29.48
CA ASN A 19 19.81 3.56 29.49
C ASN A 19 19.54 2.15 30.01
N ALA A 20 20.34 1.14 29.62
CA ALA A 20 20.22 -0.21 30.13
C ALA A 20 20.56 -0.34 31.64
N GLU A 21 21.37 0.56 32.19
CA GLU A 21 21.64 0.65 33.63
C GLU A 21 20.47 1.27 34.39
N ASN A 22 19.84 2.30 33.82
CA ASN A 22 18.84 3.12 34.50
C ASN A 22 17.40 2.63 34.31
N HIS A 23 17.09 1.97 33.19
CA HIS A 23 15.73 1.58 32.85
C HIS A 23 15.60 0.08 32.55
N ALA A 24 14.61 -0.55 33.19
CA ALA A 24 14.36 -1.99 33.01
C ALA A 24 13.94 -2.35 31.57
N TRP A 25 13.26 -1.45 30.85
CA TRP A 25 12.89 -1.67 29.45
C TRP A 25 14.12 -1.69 28.53
N ALA A 26 15.06 -0.76 28.73
CA ALA A 26 16.28 -0.66 27.95
C ALA A 26 17.22 -1.84 28.23
N LYS A 27 17.30 -2.29 29.49
CA LYS A 27 18.00 -3.52 29.85
C LYS A 27 17.45 -4.72 29.09
N ARG A 28 16.13 -4.90 29.07
CA ARG A 28 15.48 -5.98 28.31
C ARG A 28 15.75 -5.88 26.82
N ALA A 29 15.74 -4.67 26.26
CA ALA A 29 16.03 -4.45 24.84
C ALA A 29 17.46 -4.88 24.49
N ARG A 30 18.46 -4.40 25.24
CA ARG A 30 19.85 -4.82 25.11
C ARG A 30 20.01 -6.33 25.27
N ASP A 31 19.41 -6.92 26.31
CA ASP A 31 19.51 -8.35 26.58
C ASP A 31 18.91 -9.19 25.44
N ARG A 32 17.79 -8.76 24.82
CA ARG A 32 17.23 -9.40 23.61
C ARG A 32 18.15 -9.30 22.39
N ILE A 33 18.78 -8.14 22.18
CA ILE A 33 19.75 -7.96 21.09
C ILE A 33 20.93 -8.92 21.29
N VAL A 34 21.47 -8.99 22.51
CA VAL A 34 22.55 -9.92 22.87
C VAL A 34 22.12 -11.38 22.72
N GLU A 35 20.90 -11.73 23.15
CA GLU A 35 20.31 -13.07 22.99
C GLU A 35 20.22 -13.46 21.52
N THR A 36 19.79 -12.53 20.66
CA THR A 36 19.71 -12.73 19.21
C THR A 36 21.09 -13.07 18.63
N ALA A 37 22.17 -12.46 19.13
CA ALA A 37 23.53 -12.73 18.68
C ALA A 37 24.14 -14.05 19.23
N GLN A 38 23.57 -14.64 20.29
CA GLN A 38 24.15 -15.81 20.97
C GLN A 38 24.45 -17.02 20.08
N PRO A 39 23.62 -17.39 19.09
CA PRO A 39 23.93 -18.52 18.22
C PRO A 39 25.30 -18.37 17.53
N TRP A 40 25.70 -17.14 17.20
CA TRP A 40 26.98 -16.88 16.55
C TRP A 40 28.18 -16.88 17.50
N MET A 41 27.93 -16.59 18.78
CA MET A 41 28.95 -16.64 19.82
C MET A 41 29.45 -18.06 20.09
N ALA A 42 28.65 -19.08 19.77
CA ALA A 42 29.02 -20.48 19.94
C ALA A 42 29.97 -21.00 18.86
N PHE A 43 30.06 -20.35 17.69
CA PHE A 43 30.98 -20.75 16.63
C PHE A 43 32.41 -20.27 16.91
N SER A 44 33.38 -21.11 16.58
CA SER A 44 34.77 -20.68 16.43
C SER A 44 34.92 -19.77 15.20
N ASP A 45 36.01 -19.01 15.12
CA ASP A 45 36.22 -18.10 13.98
C ASP A 45 36.43 -18.88 12.67
N ASP A 46 37.01 -20.08 12.74
CA ASP A 46 37.05 -21.01 11.61
C ASP A 46 35.65 -21.39 11.13
N GLU A 47 34.75 -21.75 12.05
CA GLU A 47 33.38 -22.12 11.70
C GLU A 47 32.60 -20.94 11.14
N LEU A 48 32.75 -19.74 11.70
CA LEU A 48 32.14 -18.52 11.16
C LEU A 48 32.63 -18.20 9.74
N TRP A 49 33.94 -18.29 9.52
CA TRP A 49 34.54 -18.06 8.20
C TRP A 49 34.03 -19.09 7.17
N ASP A 50 33.81 -20.34 7.58
CA ASP A 50 33.28 -21.40 6.71
C ASP A 50 31.77 -21.25 6.38
N LEU A 51 31.03 -20.33 7.02
CA LEU A 51 29.59 -20.15 6.78
C LEU A 51 29.26 -19.52 5.41
N MET A 52 30.16 -18.70 4.86
CA MET A 52 29.90 -18.06 3.57
C MET A 52 30.23 -19.02 2.41
N PHE A 53 29.27 -19.18 1.50
CA PHE A 53 29.39 -20.08 0.34
C PHE A 53 29.81 -19.31 -0.93
N GLY A 54 30.30 -20.02 -1.95
CA GLY A 54 30.66 -19.44 -3.25
C GLY A 54 29.48 -19.37 -4.24
N SER A 55 29.63 -18.59 -5.31
CA SER A 55 28.58 -18.31 -6.31
C SER A 55 28.29 -19.44 -7.31
N THR A 56 28.96 -20.59 -7.18
CA THR A 56 28.99 -21.69 -8.15
C THR A 56 27.82 -22.67 -8.07
N ILE A 57 27.01 -22.61 -7.00
CA ILE A 57 25.75 -23.36 -6.91
C ILE A 57 24.61 -22.48 -7.40
N ARG A 58 23.76 -23.03 -8.26
CA ARG A 58 22.58 -22.31 -8.77
C ARG A 58 21.64 -21.97 -7.61
N ARG A 59 21.29 -20.69 -7.51
CA ARG A 59 20.31 -20.21 -6.51
C ARG A 59 18.91 -20.15 -7.09
N SER A 60 17.91 -20.10 -6.23
CA SER A 60 16.53 -19.92 -6.66
C SER A 60 15.72 -19.09 -5.66
N TRP A 61 14.92 -18.16 -6.17
CA TRP A 61 14.05 -17.33 -5.35
C TRP A 61 12.87 -18.11 -4.74
N MET A 62 12.39 -19.17 -5.39
CA MET A 62 11.39 -20.08 -4.82
C MET A 62 11.79 -21.53 -5.09
N VAL A 63 11.35 -22.45 -4.23
CA VAL A 63 11.51 -23.89 -4.52
C VAL A 63 10.76 -24.23 -5.82
N TRP A 64 9.52 -23.73 -5.91
CA TRP A 64 8.66 -23.74 -7.10
C TRP A 64 7.51 -22.75 -6.84
N SER A 65 7.27 -21.76 -7.71
CA SER A 65 6.48 -20.57 -7.34
C SER A 65 4.99 -20.84 -7.13
N ASN A 66 4.39 -21.74 -7.91
CA ASN A 66 3.02 -22.22 -7.75
C ASN A 66 2.98 -23.72 -7.43
N GLY A 67 4.05 -24.23 -6.84
CA GLY A 67 4.31 -25.65 -6.70
C GLY A 67 3.61 -26.35 -5.54
N HIS A 68 3.89 -27.64 -5.44
CA HIS A 68 3.42 -28.51 -4.36
C HIS A 68 4.57 -29.31 -3.74
N CYS A 69 4.32 -29.95 -2.60
CA CYS A 69 5.28 -30.87 -1.97
C CYS A 69 5.34 -32.20 -2.73
N PRO A 70 6.51 -32.73 -3.12
CA PRO A 70 6.57 -34.00 -3.86
C PRO A 70 6.20 -35.22 -3.00
N ALA A 71 6.14 -35.10 -1.68
CA ALA A 71 5.74 -36.19 -0.79
C ALA A 71 4.23 -36.26 -0.51
N CYS A 72 3.54 -35.11 -0.44
CA CYS A 72 2.12 -35.07 -0.07
C CYS A 72 1.20 -34.39 -1.08
N SER A 73 1.75 -33.86 -2.19
CA SER A 73 1.04 -33.18 -3.27
C SER A 73 0.24 -31.93 -2.88
N GLU A 74 0.24 -31.54 -1.60
CA GLU A 74 -0.34 -30.28 -1.13
C GLU A 74 0.44 -29.08 -1.66
N GLY A 75 -0.28 -28.02 -2.05
CA GLY A 75 0.29 -26.79 -2.56
C GLY A 75 1.20 -26.08 -1.54
N VAL A 76 2.41 -25.74 -1.98
CA VAL A 76 3.40 -24.97 -1.22
C VAL A 76 3.91 -23.82 -2.11
N PRO A 77 3.04 -22.88 -2.51
CA PRO A 77 3.42 -21.80 -3.40
C PRO A 77 4.39 -20.82 -2.72
N MET A 78 5.14 -20.09 -3.55
CA MET A 78 5.95 -18.94 -3.18
C MET A 78 6.90 -19.24 -2.00
N TYR A 79 6.69 -18.57 -0.87
CA TYR A 79 7.57 -18.55 0.29
C TYR A 79 7.15 -19.56 1.40
N ASN A 80 6.24 -20.49 1.09
CA ASN A 80 5.61 -21.33 2.12
C ASN A 80 6.49 -22.45 2.69
N TRP A 81 7.62 -22.76 2.04
CA TRP A 81 8.61 -23.70 2.58
C TRP A 81 9.26 -23.16 3.86
N ARG A 82 9.34 -24.00 4.90
CA ARG A 82 9.86 -23.59 6.21
C ARG A 82 11.37 -23.81 6.29
N ILE A 83 12.12 -22.75 6.53
CA ILE A 83 13.60 -22.77 6.63
C ILE A 83 14.01 -22.29 8.03
N GLN A 84 14.87 -23.06 8.70
CA GLN A 84 15.40 -22.76 10.04
C GLN A 84 16.90 -23.11 10.07
N ALA A 85 17.72 -22.36 9.34
CA ALA A 85 19.06 -22.77 8.93
C ALA A 85 20.02 -23.08 10.09
N LEU A 86 19.98 -22.34 11.20
CA LEU A 86 20.80 -22.63 12.39
C LEU A 86 20.40 -23.94 13.09
N ARG A 87 19.13 -24.35 12.98
CA ARG A 87 18.61 -25.57 13.62
C ARG A 87 18.64 -26.77 12.68
N LEU A 88 18.40 -26.53 11.40
CA LEU A 88 18.27 -27.53 10.35
C LEU A 88 19.09 -27.09 9.13
N PRO A 89 20.43 -27.17 9.22
CA PRO A 89 21.30 -26.69 8.16
C PRO A 89 21.12 -27.53 6.89
N TRP A 90 21.24 -26.86 5.75
CA TRP A 90 21.13 -27.41 4.38
C TRP A 90 19.79 -28.08 4.05
N LYS A 91 18.72 -27.75 4.77
CA LYS A 91 17.40 -28.34 4.54
C LYS A 91 16.26 -27.34 4.73
N LEU A 92 15.12 -27.69 4.16
CA LEU A 92 13.85 -27.02 4.28
C LEU A 92 12.73 -28.03 4.51
N ARG A 93 11.62 -27.58 5.09
CA ARG A 93 10.54 -28.45 5.57
C ARG A 93 9.19 -28.07 4.98
N CYS A 94 8.43 -29.07 4.53
CA CYS A 94 7.06 -28.89 4.06
C CYS A 94 6.16 -28.41 5.21
N PRO A 95 5.33 -27.36 5.03
CA PRO A 95 4.44 -26.89 6.08
C PRO A 95 3.31 -27.88 6.39
N HIS A 96 2.99 -28.79 5.47
CA HIS A 96 1.86 -29.74 5.59
C HIS A 96 2.31 -31.06 6.20
N CYS A 97 3.05 -31.88 5.45
CA CYS A 97 3.47 -33.22 5.89
C CYS A 97 4.73 -33.24 6.77
N LYS A 98 5.39 -32.09 6.98
CA LYS A 98 6.62 -31.94 7.77
C LYS A 98 7.85 -32.69 7.24
N GLU A 99 7.76 -33.28 6.06
CA GLU A 99 8.90 -33.87 5.36
C GLU A 99 10.01 -32.84 5.10
N VAL A 100 11.25 -33.33 5.10
CA VAL A 100 12.47 -32.52 4.99
C VAL A 100 13.16 -32.80 3.66
N PHE A 101 13.56 -31.73 2.98
CA PHE A 101 14.23 -31.76 1.69
C PHE A 101 15.48 -30.86 1.67
N PRO A 102 16.48 -31.16 0.81
CA PRO A 102 16.57 -32.37 0.00
C PRO A 102 16.76 -33.64 0.85
N LYS A 103 16.61 -34.82 0.26
CA LYS A 103 16.69 -36.11 0.97
C LYS A 103 18.12 -36.66 1.14
N ASN A 104 19.08 -36.15 0.38
CA ASN A 104 20.51 -36.45 0.54
C ASN A 104 21.18 -35.55 1.58
N ASP A 105 22.30 -35.99 2.16
CA ASP A 105 23.18 -35.12 2.96
C ASP A 105 23.93 -34.14 2.05
N PHE A 106 23.27 -33.03 1.75
CA PHE A 106 23.83 -32.02 0.86
C PHE A 106 25.07 -31.34 1.47
N HIS A 107 25.17 -31.22 2.79
CA HIS A 107 26.34 -30.60 3.41
C HIS A 107 27.60 -31.43 3.20
N ALA A 108 27.50 -32.76 3.37
CA ALA A 108 28.61 -33.66 3.06
C ALA A 108 29.00 -33.60 1.57
N PHE A 109 28.00 -33.58 0.68
CA PHE A 109 28.21 -33.42 -0.75
C PHE A 109 28.92 -32.09 -1.09
N TYR A 110 28.46 -30.98 -0.52
CA TYR A 110 29.07 -29.66 -0.63
C TYR A 110 30.54 -29.68 -0.19
N ARG A 111 30.83 -30.17 1.01
CA ARG A 111 32.21 -30.22 1.53
C ARG A 111 33.15 -31.05 0.68
N SER A 112 32.65 -32.13 0.07
CA SER A 112 33.47 -32.98 -0.81
C SER A 112 33.89 -32.29 -2.11
N GLY A 113 33.21 -31.21 -2.50
CA GLY A 113 33.47 -30.47 -3.73
C GLY A 113 34.22 -29.15 -3.55
N LEU A 114 34.74 -28.83 -2.36
CA LEU A 114 35.52 -27.62 -2.14
C LEU A 114 36.91 -27.72 -2.80
N ASP A 115 37.28 -26.71 -3.59
CA ASP A 115 38.60 -26.57 -4.19
C ASP A 115 39.64 -26.00 -3.20
N GLU A 116 40.89 -25.80 -3.67
CA GLU A 116 41.98 -25.23 -2.88
C GLU A 116 41.71 -23.80 -2.36
N HIS A 117 40.73 -23.10 -2.93
CA HIS A 117 40.31 -21.76 -2.53
C HIS A 117 39.11 -21.78 -1.57
N GLY A 118 38.62 -22.98 -1.23
CA GLY A 118 37.43 -23.16 -0.40
C GLY A 118 36.14 -22.78 -1.13
N VAL A 119 36.12 -22.88 -2.45
CA VAL A 119 34.93 -22.64 -3.29
C VAL A 119 34.42 -23.96 -3.84
N PHE A 120 33.10 -24.16 -3.81
CA PHE A 120 32.50 -25.40 -4.29
C PHE A 120 32.60 -25.54 -5.81
N GLN A 121 32.98 -26.73 -6.29
CA GLN A 121 33.03 -27.08 -7.69
C GLN A 121 32.27 -28.39 -7.91
N HIS A 122 31.20 -28.35 -8.71
CA HIS A 122 30.36 -29.52 -8.98
C HIS A 122 31.14 -30.74 -9.49
N HIS A 123 32.21 -30.52 -10.26
CA HIS A 123 33.03 -31.59 -10.84
C HIS A 123 33.98 -32.26 -9.84
N LEU A 124 34.23 -31.64 -8.68
CA LEU A 124 35.03 -32.20 -7.60
C LEU A 124 34.17 -33.00 -6.60
N ALA A 125 32.87 -32.69 -6.51
CA ALA A 125 31.99 -33.25 -5.50
C ALA A 125 31.75 -34.77 -5.65
N ASP A 126 31.74 -35.48 -4.52
CA ASP A 126 31.55 -36.92 -4.46
C ASP A 126 30.08 -37.30 -4.76
N ARG A 127 29.83 -37.67 -6.02
CA ARG A 127 28.50 -38.08 -6.49
C ARG A 127 27.96 -39.33 -5.80
N SER A 128 28.78 -40.09 -5.05
CA SER A 128 28.30 -41.23 -4.25
C SER A 128 27.41 -40.80 -3.08
N LEU A 129 27.43 -39.51 -2.70
CA LEU A 129 26.58 -38.93 -1.66
C LEU A 129 25.18 -38.52 -2.14
N LEU A 130 24.90 -38.64 -3.45
CA LEU A 130 23.63 -38.23 -4.05
C LEU A 130 22.55 -39.32 -3.96
N PHE A 131 22.14 -39.67 -2.75
CA PHE A 131 21.04 -40.61 -2.53
C PHE A 131 20.16 -40.17 -1.34
N ASN A 132 18.93 -40.62 -1.33
CA ASN A 132 18.02 -40.43 -0.20
C ASN A 132 18.55 -41.21 1.01
N THR A 133 18.96 -40.52 2.07
CA THR A 133 19.61 -41.16 3.23
C THR A 133 18.67 -42.08 4.02
N GLU A 134 17.36 -41.92 3.86
CA GLU A 134 16.34 -42.81 4.42
C GLU A 134 16.20 -44.11 3.58
N HIS A 135 16.67 -44.10 2.33
CA HIS A 135 16.60 -45.20 1.35
C HIS A 135 17.97 -45.45 0.68
N PRO A 136 19.00 -45.88 1.45
CA PRO A 136 20.38 -45.99 0.95
C PRO A 136 20.60 -47.12 -0.07
N ASN A 137 19.69 -48.09 -0.16
CA ASN A 137 19.80 -49.20 -1.10
C ASN A 137 19.56 -48.71 -2.55
N PRO A 138 20.51 -48.87 -3.50
CA PRO A 138 20.31 -48.45 -4.89
C PRO A 138 19.15 -49.13 -5.61
N ALA A 139 18.66 -50.28 -5.10
CA ALA A 139 17.51 -50.98 -5.64
C ALA A 139 16.15 -50.48 -5.09
N ASP A 140 16.15 -49.59 -4.09
CA ASP A 140 14.94 -48.99 -3.56
C ASP A 140 14.40 -47.94 -4.55
N PRO A 141 13.12 -47.97 -4.95
CA PRO A 141 12.56 -46.98 -5.86
C PRO A 141 12.65 -45.53 -5.33
N LEU A 142 12.74 -45.34 -4.01
CA LEU A 142 12.87 -44.03 -3.37
C LEU A 142 14.32 -43.57 -3.21
N HIS A 143 15.30 -44.35 -3.68
CA HIS A 143 16.73 -44.03 -3.57
C HIS A 143 17.10 -42.66 -4.17
N ARG A 144 16.39 -42.21 -5.21
CA ARG A 144 16.60 -40.91 -5.86
C ARG A 144 15.52 -39.87 -5.54
N PHE A 145 14.48 -40.26 -4.79
CA PHE A 145 13.39 -39.37 -4.45
C PHE A 145 13.89 -38.20 -3.58
N GLY A 146 13.55 -36.97 -3.98
CA GLY A 146 13.89 -35.74 -3.28
C GLY A 146 15.39 -35.43 -3.21
N VAL A 147 16.24 -36.11 -3.98
CA VAL A 147 17.70 -35.88 -4.01
C VAL A 147 18.00 -34.65 -4.86
N ASP A 148 18.74 -33.70 -4.31
CA ASP A 148 19.16 -32.46 -4.98
C ASP A 148 20.69 -32.40 -4.98
N ASP A 149 21.29 -32.19 -6.16
CA ASP A 149 22.73 -32.08 -6.35
C ASP A 149 23.21 -30.63 -6.52
N GLY A 150 22.35 -29.65 -6.23
CA GLY A 150 22.61 -28.23 -6.39
C GLY A 150 21.95 -27.64 -7.65
N GLU A 151 21.44 -28.51 -8.53
CA GLU A 151 20.72 -28.13 -9.77
C GLU A 151 19.23 -28.52 -9.74
N GLY A 152 18.68 -28.74 -8.54
CA GLY A 152 17.27 -29.02 -8.28
C GLY A 152 16.89 -30.50 -8.40
N TYR A 153 15.92 -30.92 -7.59
CA TYR A 153 15.28 -32.24 -7.73
C TYR A 153 14.28 -32.20 -8.89
N ARG A 154 14.34 -33.17 -9.81
CA ARG A 154 13.45 -33.25 -10.98
C ARG A 154 12.57 -34.49 -10.94
N ASP A 155 11.28 -34.30 -11.24
CA ASP A 155 10.32 -35.38 -11.45
C ASP A 155 9.33 -34.98 -12.56
N GLY A 156 9.38 -35.69 -13.69
CA GLY A 156 8.70 -35.29 -14.93
C GLY A 156 9.18 -33.93 -15.44
N GLU A 157 8.24 -33.01 -15.68
CA GLU A 157 8.50 -31.63 -16.14
C GLU A 157 8.77 -30.67 -14.96
N ASN A 158 8.58 -31.12 -13.72
CA ASN A 158 8.67 -30.28 -12.54
C ASN A 158 10.08 -30.30 -11.96
N THR A 159 10.53 -29.14 -11.46
CA THR A 159 11.81 -28.99 -10.76
C THR A 159 11.59 -28.30 -9.41
N TRP A 160 12.13 -28.89 -8.34
CA TRP A 160 12.15 -28.34 -7.00
C TRP A 160 13.55 -27.85 -6.64
N TRP A 161 13.71 -26.53 -6.50
CA TRP A 161 14.99 -25.88 -6.21
C TRP A 161 15.30 -25.85 -4.71
N PHE A 162 15.37 -27.01 -4.06
CA PHE A 162 15.48 -27.07 -2.60
C PHE A 162 16.76 -26.41 -2.09
N VAL A 163 17.91 -26.81 -2.62
CA VAL A 163 19.20 -26.24 -2.24
C VAL A 163 19.30 -24.78 -2.66
N GLY A 164 18.90 -24.46 -3.89
CA GLY A 164 18.98 -23.11 -4.42
C GLY A 164 18.20 -22.08 -3.60
N THR A 165 17.02 -22.45 -3.08
CA THR A 165 16.23 -21.60 -2.18
C THR A 165 16.77 -21.60 -0.76
N TYR A 166 17.28 -22.72 -0.26
CA TYR A 166 17.95 -22.76 1.05
C TYR A 166 19.17 -21.82 1.09
N LEU A 167 19.97 -21.75 0.02
CA LEU A 167 21.12 -20.85 -0.03
C LEU A 167 20.74 -19.38 0.13
N VAL A 168 19.63 -18.94 -0.48
CA VAL A 168 19.16 -17.54 -0.36
C VAL A 168 18.56 -17.26 1.02
N TYR A 169 17.58 -18.04 1.47
CA TYR A 169 16.83 -17.70 2.69
C TYR A 169 17.43 -18.27 3.96
N GLY A 170 18.08 -19.43 3.87
CA GLY A 170 18.73 -20.09 4.99
C GLY A 170 20.16 -19.62 5.16
N GLN A 171 21.03 -20.00 4.22
CA GLN A 171 22.46 -19.75 4.38
C GLN A 171 22.81 -18.26 4.33
N TRP A 172 22.30 -17.53 3.34
CA TRP A 172 22.57 -16.10 3.23
C TRP A 172 21.78 -15.29 4.26
N LYS A 173 20.45 -15.22 4.13
CA LYS A 173 19.63 -14.31 4.96
C LYS A 173 19.62 -14.64 6.45
N GLN A 174 19.43 -15.90 6.84
CA GLN A 174 19.36 -16.27 8.25
C GLN A 174 20.75 -16.38 8.90
N VAL A 175 21.74 -16.97 8.22
CA VAL A 175 23.02 -17.35 8.85
C VAL A 175 24.11 -16.29 8.65
N VAL A 176 24.44 -15.92 7.41
CA VAL A 176 25.54 -14.98 7.13
C VAL A 176 25.11 -13.53 7.36
N HIS A 177 24.15 -13.05 6.56
CA HIS A 177 23.63 -11.69 6.65
C HIS A 177 22.98 -11.44 8.02
N GLY A 178 22.12 -12.35 8.48
CA GLY A 178 21.50 -12.29 9.80
C GLY A 178 22.51 -12.28 10.95
N GLY A 179 23.61 -13.03 10.81
CA GLY A 179 24.70 -13.04 11.79
C GLY A 179 25.45 -11.72 11.87
N ILE A 180 25.81 -11.15 10.71
CA ILE A 180 26.44 -9.83 10.62
C ILE A 180 25.56 -8.77 11.29
N SER A 181 24.26 -8.75 10.97
CA SER A 181 23.31 -7.81 11.59
C SER A 181 23.18 -8.02 13.10
N ALA A 182 23.04 -9.26 13.57
CA ALA A 182 22.86 -9.56 15.00
C ALA A 182 24.11 -9.20 15.83
N LEU A 183 25.29 -9.57 15.34
CA LEU A 183 26.56 -9.28 16.01
C LEU A 183 26.87 -7.78 16.00
N GLY A 184 26.67 -7.10 14.87
CA GLY A 184 26.82 -5.64 14.80
C GLY A 184 25.88 -4.92 15.76
N ALA A 185 24.62 -5.37 15.84
CA ALA A 185 23.65 -4.80 16.76
C ALA A 185 24.03 -5.02 18.23
N ALA A 186 24.52 -6.23 18.58
CA ALA A 186 24.98 -6.54 19.93
C ALA A 186 26.18 -5.67 20.33
N TYR A 187 27.12 -5.42 19.42
CA TYR A 187 28.20 -4.45 19.66
C TYR A 187 27.64 -3.04 19.91
N ALA A 188 26.78 -2.52 19.04
CA ALA A 188 26.22 -1.17 19.21
C ALA A 188 25.41 -1.00 20.51
N ALA A 189 24.81 -2.06 21.04
CA ALA A 189 24.05 -2.03 22.29
C ALA A 189 24.90 -2.20 23.56
N THR A 190 26.13 -2.73 23.45
CA THR A 190 26.94 -3.14 24.62
C THR A 190 28.34 -2.53 24.67
N GLY A 191 28.93 -2.27 23.51
CA GLY A 191 30.34 -1.93 23.34
C GLY A 191 31.31 -3.11 23.50
N GLU A 192 30.83 -4.36 23.60
CA GLU A 192 31.70 -5.53 23.82
C GLU A 192 32.47 -5.94 22.55
N PRO A 193 33.82 -5.84 22.51
CA PRO A 193 34.58 -6.02 21.27
C PRO A 193 34.46 -7.40 20.60
N VAL A 194 34.11 -8.44 21.36
CA VAL A 194 33.98 -9.80 20.83
C VAL A 194 32.87 -9.91 19.78
N PHE A 195 31.81 -9.11 19.89
CA PHE A 195 30.75 -9.07 18.87
C PHE A 195 31.26 -8.44 17.57
N ALA A 196 32.02 -7.34 17.68
CA ALA A 196 32.65 -6.70 16.53
C ALA A 196 33.64 -7.64 15.84
N HIS A 197 34.50 -8.33 16.59
CA HIS A 197 35.44 -9.33 16.08
C HIS A 197 34.74 -10.39 15.21
N LYS A 198 33.68 -11.02 15.75
CA LYS A 198 32.93 -12.06 15.04
C LYS A 198 32.14 -11.53 13.84
N ALA A 199 31.60 -10.31 13.92
CA ALA A 199 31.01 -9.65 12.78
C ALA A 199 32.06 -9.42 11.67
N GLY A 200 33.27 -9.03 12.06
CA GLY A 200 34.42 -8.85 11.17
C GLY A 200 34.81 -10.11 10.41
N VAL A 201 34.80 -11.28 11.06
CA VAL A 201 35.05 -12.57 10.39
C VAL A 201 34.06 -12.82 9.24
N LEU A 202 32.76 -12.58 9.49
CA LEU A 202 31.72 -12.77 8.47
C LEU A 202 31.79 -11.70 7.37
N LEU A 203 31.92 -10.42 7.74
CA LEU A 203 32.01 -9.30 6.80
C LEU A 203 33.20 -9.47 5.85
N ASP A 204 34.38 -9.80 6.37
CA ASP A 204 35.58 -9.99 5.55
C ASP A 204 35.41 -11.16 4.58
N ARG A 205 34.83 -12.27 5.05
CA ARG A 205 34.59 -13.41 4.17
C ARG A 205 33.52 -13.14 3.11
N VAL A 206 32.50 -12.34 3.42
CA VAL A 206 31.57 -11.84 2.40
C VAL A 206 32.35 -11.04 1.36
N ALA A 207 33.19 -10.10 1.78
CA ALA A 207 33.96 -9.25 0.88
C ALA A 207 34.89 -10.05 -0.06
N ASP A 208 35.47 -11.16 0.39
CA ASP A 208 36.28 -12.05 -0.47
C ASP A 208 35.51 -12.65 -1.65
N LEU A 209 34.19 -12.82 -1.52
CA LEU A 209 33.37 -13.59 -2.47
C LEU A 209 32.27 -12.76 -3.15
N TYR A 210 31.87 -11.62 -2.58
CA TYR A 210 30.68 -10.86 -2.97
C TYR A 210 30.70 -10.45 -4.45
N THR A 211 31.85 -10.03 -4.96
CA THR A 211 32.05 -9.59 -6.35
C THR A 211 31.77 -10.70 -7.38
N THR A 212 31.90 -11.97 -6.97
CA THR A 212 31.63 -13.14 -7.81
C THR A 212 30.13 -13.44 -7.96
N PHE A 213 29.29 -12.86 -7.10
CA PHE A 213 27.85 -13.09 -7.12
C PHE A 213 27.13 -12.18 -8.11
N ASN A 214 26.38 -12.80 -9.01
CA ASN A 214 25.49 -12.16 -9.95
C ASN A 214 24.22 -13.02 -10.10
N PHE A 215 23.15 -12.62 -9.42
CA PHE A 215 21.91 -13.39 -9.35
C PHE A 215 21.28 -13.61 -10.71
N LYS A 216 21.39 -12.64 -11.63
CA LYS A 216 20.84 -12.73 -13.00
C LYS A 216 21.34 -13.97 -13.72
N ASP A 217 22.66 -14.18 -13.69
CA ASP A 217 23.31 -15.20 -14.51
C ASP A 217 23.41 -16.56 -13.78
N GLN A 218 23.17 -16.56 -12.46
CA GLN A 218 23.46 -17.68 -11.57
C GLN A 218 22.21 -18.21 -10.83
N ALA A 219 21.01 -17.67 -11.10
CA ALA A 219 19.81 -18.03 -10.35
C ALA A 219 18.51 -18.09 -11.17
N MET A 220 17.51 -18.73 -10.56
CA MET A 220 16.14 -18.83 -11.06
C MET A 220 15.21 -17.91 -10.27
N MET A 221 14.22 -17.33 -10.95
CA MET A 221 13.13 -16.58 -10.33
C MET A 221 11.82 -16.98 -10.99
N TYR A 222 10.82 -17.37 -10.19
CA TYR A 222 9.67 -18.12 -10.68
C TYR A 222 10.15 -19.36 -11.47
N GLU A 223 9.61 -19.59 -12.67
CA GLU A 223 9.97 -20.70 -13.56
C GLU A 223 10.97 -20.27 -14.66
N GLY A 224 11.57 -19.08 -14.52
CA GLY A 224 12.44 -18.47 -15.53
C GLY A 224 13.79 -17.97 -15.00
N PRO A 225 14.65 -17.45 -15.91
CA PRO A 225 15.90 -16.82 -15.51
C PRO A 225 15.64 -15.60 -14.63
N ALA A 226 16.50 -15.36 -13.65
CA ALA A 226 16.44 -14.18 -12.81
C ALA A 226 16.86 -12.89 -13.55
N HIS A 227 16.60 -11.73 -12.95
CA HIS A 227 16.81 -10.44 -13.60
C HIS A 227 18.09 -9.71 -13.18
N ALA A 228 18.29 -9.48 -11.88
CA ALA A 228 19.42 -8.76 -11.31
C ALA A 228 19.54 -9.13 -9.82
N GLY A 229 20.69 -8.85 -9.20
CA GLY A 229 20.96 -9.16 -7.80
C GLY A 229 22.40 -9.61 -7.55
N TYR A 230 22.76 -9.73 -6.26
CA TYR A 230 24.01 -10.34 -5.81
C TYR A 230 23.76 -11.78 -5.36
N VAL A 231 23.74 -12.03 -4.05
CA VAL A 231 23.43 -13.34 -3.46
C VAL A 231 21.94 -13.64 -3.61
N SER A 232 21.10 -12.63 -3.41
CA SER A 232 19.65 -12.64 -3.64
C SER A 232 19.26 -11.77 -4.84
N THR A 233 17.97 -11.71 -5.14
CA THR A 233 17.41 -10.89 -6.24
C THR A 233 17.44 -9.39 -5.92
N TRP A 234 17.40 -8.56 -6.96
CA TRP A 234 17.64 -7.11 -6.96
C TRP A 234 17.03 -6.30 -5.81
N HIS A 235 15.77 -6.55 -5.44
CA HIS A 235 15.09 -5.78 -4.39
C HIS A 235 15.63 -6.10 -3.01
N ASP A 236 15.86 -7.38 -2.72
CA ASP A 236 16.42 -7.82 -1.44
C ASP A 236 17.92 -7.55 -1.39
N ALA A 237 18.64 -7.72 -2.50
CA ALA A 237 20.06 -7.38 -2.59
C ALA A 237 20.31 -5.90 -2.26
N CYS A 238 19.37 -5.02 -2.59
CA CYS A 238 19.41 -3.60 -2.23
C CYS A 238 19.31 -3.39 -0.71
N GLU A 239 18.34 -4.02 -0.05
CA GLU A 239 18.20 -3.95 1.40
C GLU A 239 19.36 -4.62 2.12
N GLU A 240 19.82 -5.76 1.62
CA GLU A 240 20.98 -6.50 2.16
C GLU A 240 22.24 -5.63 2.10
N ALA A 241 22.52 -4.97 0.97
CA ALA A 241 23.66 -4.06 0.85
C ALA A 241 23.56 -2.87 1.82
N ARG A 242 22.37 -2.31 2.00
CA ARG A 242 22.13 -1.23 2.97
C ARG A 242 22.36 -1.71 4.40
N VAL A 243 21.85 -2.88 4.77
CA VAL A 243 22.00 -3.47 6.11
C VAL A 243 23.45 -3.86 6.40
N LEU A 244 24.17 -4.44 5.43
CA LEU A 244 25.61 -4.71 5.54
C LEU A 244 26.41 -3.42 5.79
N THR A 245 26.07 -2.35 5.08
CA THR A 245 26.70 -1.03 5.27
C THR A 245 26.48 -0.50 6.68
N GLN A 246 25.26 -0.64 7.21
CA GLN A 246 24.91 -0.21 8.57
C GLN A 246 25.59 -1.07 9.65
N ALA A 247 25.60 -2.39 9.47
CA ALA A 247 26.26 -3.31 10.38
C ALA A 247 27.78 -3.07 10.40
N TYR A 248 28.39 -2.79 9.24
CA TYR A 248 29.79 -2.35 9.19
C TYR A 248 30.01 -1.03 9.93
N ASP A 249 29.18 -0.02 9.69
CA ASP A 249 29.29 1.27 10.39
C ASP A 249 29.14 1.12 11.91
N GLN A 250 28.35 0.16 12.41
CA GLN A 250 28.26 -0.17 13.83
C GLN A 250 29.59 -0.65 14.42
N VAL A 251 30.36 -1.48 13.70
CA VAL A 251 31.55 -2.18 14.26
C VAL A 251 32.88 -1.62 13.76
N ARG A 252 32.88 -0.75 12.74
CA ARG A 252 34.09 -0.29 12.04
C ARG A 252 35.18 0.20 12.97
N ASP A 253 34.83 0.97 14.00
CA ASP A 253 35.81 1.57 14.90
C ASP A 253 36.54 0.49 15.70
N ALA A 254 35.83 -0.53 16.19
CA ALA A 254 36.43 -1.68 16.84
C ALA A 254 37.25 -2.55 15.86
N LEU A 255 36.76 -2.73 14.63
CA LEU A 255 37.51 -3.47 13.60
C LEU A 255 38.84 -2.77 13.25
N GLY A 256 38.88 -1.45 13.27
CA GLY A 256 40.09 -0.66 13.00
C GLY A 256 41.21 -0.84 14.02
N GLU A 257 40.94 -1.50 15.15
CA GLU A 257 41.88 -1.74 16.25
C GLU A 257 42.10 -3.25 16.52
N ASP A 258 41.43 -4.15 15.79
CA ASP A 258 41.42 -5.59 16.07
C ASP A 258 42.56 -6.35 15.37
N GLU A 259 43.75 -6.31 15.97
CA GLU A 259 44.94 -7.03 15.48
C GLU A 259 44.74 -8.55 15.46
N ALA A 260 43.96 -9.11 16.40
CA ALA A 260 43.72 -10.55 16.48
C ALA A 260 42.89 -11.05 15.29
N LEU A 261 41.90 -10.27 14.86
CA LEU A 261 41.12 -10.53 13.65
C LEU A 261 42.02 -10.48 12.41
N ALA A 262 42.86 -9.45 12.29
CA ALA A 262 43.79 -9.30 11.17
C ALA A 262 44.74 -10.50 11.06
N ASP A 263 45.33 -10.94 12.17
CA ASP A 263 46.21 -12.12 12.22
C ASP A 263 45.49 -13.40 11.75
N PHE A 264 44.26 -13.62 12.23
CA PHE A 264 43.44 -14.77 11.83
C PHE A 264 43.12 -14.74 10.33
N LEU A 265 42.66 -13.61 9.80
CA LEU A 265 42.30 -13.45 8.39
C LEU A 265 43.52 -13.50 7.47
N CYS A 266 44.68 -13.01 7.91
CA CYS A 266 45.95 -13.14 7.20
C CYS A 266 46.34 -14.62 7.03
N ALA A 267 46.18 -15.43 8.08
CA ALA A 267 46.41 -16.87 7.99
C ALA A 267 45.41 -17.55 7.04
N LYS A 268 44.14 -17.14 7.03
CA LYS A 268 43.13 -17.63 6.07
C LYS A 268 43.49 -17.25 4.63
N ALA A 269 43.87 -16.00 4.39
CA ALA A 269 44.24 -15.51 3.06
C ALA A 269 45.45 -16.27 2.50
N ALA A 270 46.48 -16.50 3.33
CA ALA A 270 47.64 -17.30 2.95
C ALA A 270 47.28 -18.77 2.65
N ARG A 271 46.38 -19.36 3.44
CA ARG A 271 45.96 -20.76 3.27
C ARG A 271 45.15 -21.00 2.00
N TYR A 272 44.23 -20.09 1.67
CA TYR A 272 43.28 -20.26 0.57
C TYR A 272 43.64 -19.43 -0.69
N GLY A 273 44.77 -18.73 -0.66
CA GLY A 273 45.25 -17.94 -1.80
C GLY A 273 44.36 -16.74 -2.12
N ILE A 274 43.84 -16.05 -1.10
CA ILE A 274 43.03 -14.84 -1.27
C ILE A 274 43.95 -13.66 -1.56
N GLU A 275 43.67 -12.90 -2.62
CA GLU A 275 44.54 -11.82 -3.11
C GLU A 275 44.55 -10.58 -2.21
N ALA A 276 43.42 -10.29 -1.56
CA ALA A 276 43.30 -9.12 -0.68
C ALA A 276 44.22 -9.26 0.55
N SER A 277 45.07 -8.25 0.78
CA SER A 277 45.91 -8.18 1.99
C SER A 277 45.04 -8.16 3.24
N LYS A 278 45.50 -8.81 4.32
CA LYS A 278 44.89 -8.80 5.66
C LYS A 278 45.94 -8.54 6.74
N ALA A 279 47.05 -7.88 6.39
CA ALA A 279 48.23 -7.76 7.24
C ALA A 279 48.07 -6.77 8.40
N SER A 280 46.95 -6.03 8.44
CA SER A 280 46.63 -5.09 9.50
C SER A 280 45.11 -4.90 9.59
N PRO A 281 44.59 -4.36 10.72
CA PRO A 281 43.18 -3.96 10.83
C PRO A 281 42.71 -3.06 9.69
N ALA A 282 43.56 -2.13 9.23
CA ALA A 282 43.28 -1.24 8.11
C ALA A 282 43.18 -1.97 6.75
N ASP A 283 43.83 -3.13 6.61
CA ASP A 283 43.70 -3.96 5.42
C ASP A 283 42.36 -4.72 5.40
N VAL A 284 41.90 -5.19 6.58
CA VAL A 284 40.59 -5.85 6.73
C VAL A 284 39.46 -4.88 6.43
N THR A 285 39.48 -3.68 7.01
CA THR A 285 38.45 -2.66 6.73
C THR A 285 38.45 -2.25 5.26
N ARG A 286 39.62 -2.06 4.65
CA ARG A 286 39.74 -1.78 3.21
C ARG A 286 39.15 -2.89 2.35
N ASN A 287 39.40 -4.16 2.66
CA ASN A 287 38.81 -5.28 1.92
C ASN A 287 37.28 -5.27 1.99
N ILE A 288 36.70 -5.02 3.16
CA ILE A 288 35.24 -4.91 3.33
C ILE A 288 34.69 -3.74 2.51
N GLU A 289 35.31 -2.58 2.60
CA GLU A 289 34.89 -1.36 1.89
C GLU A 289 34.97 -1.51 0.37
N GLU A 290 36.06 -2.07 -0.15
CA GLU A 290 36.28 -2.27 -1.57
C GLU A 290 35.42 -3.43 -2.12
N GLY A 291 35.44 -4.58 -1.46
CA GLY A 291 34.83 -5.83 -1.94
C GLY A 291 33.31 -5.89 -1.81
N ILE A 292 32.71 -5.09 -0.92
CA ILE A 292 31.24 -5.03 -0.77
C ILE A 292 30.70 -3.67 -1.24
N PHE A 293 31.15 -2.57 -0.64
CA PHE A 293 30.45 -1.29 -0.78
C PHE A 293 30.85 -0.53 -2.05
N GLN A 294 32.14 -0.43 -2.35
CA GLN A 294 32.60 0.18 -3.61
C GLN A 294 32.16 -0.67 -4.81
N ASP A 295 32.25 -2.00 -4.72
CA ASP A 295 31.70 -2.89 -5.76
C ASP A 295 30.19 -2.67 -5.96
N THR A 296 29.43 -2.49 -4.88
CA THR A 296 27.99 -2.15 -4.97
C THR A 296 27.74 -0.80 -5.63
N VAL A 297 28.55 0.23 -5.36
CA VAL A 297 28.45 1.53 -6.03
C VAL A 297 28.74 1.39 -7.52
N VAL A 298 29.79 0.65 -7.90
CA VAL A 298 30.16 0.43 -9.31
C VAL A 298 29.10 -0.39 -10.03
N ASN A 299 28.57 -1.44 -9.40
CA ASN A 299 27.59 -2.36 -9.95
C ASN A 299 26.16 -2.09 -9.43
N HIS A 300 25.81 -0.82 -9.22
CA HIS A 300 24.54 -0.42 -8.59
C HIS A 300 23.27 -0.88 -9.33
N ASP A 301 23.38 -1.37 -10.57
CA ASP A 301 22.28 -2.02 -11.29
C ASP A 301 21.89 -3.38 -10.69
N ARG A 302 22.80 -4.05 -9.97
CA ARG A 302 22.51 -5.29 -9.22
C ARG A 302 21.59 -5.04 -8.03
N ILE A 303 21.55 -3.81 -7.52
CA ILE A 303 20.69 -3.38 -6.41
C ILE A 303 19.60 -2.40 -6.86
N ARG A 304 19.19 -2.44 -8.15
CA ARG A 304 17.95 -1.77 -8.56
C ARG A 304 16.83 -2.22 -7.63
N SER A 305 15.99 -1.32 -7.13
CA SER A 305 14.86 -1.64 -6.24
C SER A 305 13.68 -0.71 -6.47
N ASN A 306 12.54 -0.97 -5.81
CA ASN A 306 11.47 0.00 -5.72
C ASN A 306 12.02 1.30 -5.14
N TYR A 307 11.60 2.41 -5.72
CA TYR A 307 12.03 3.73 -5.26
C TYR A 307 11.53 3.98 -3.82
N PRO A 308 12.28 4.67 -2.94
CA PRO A 308 13.63 5.21 -3.10
C PRO A 308 14.70 4.30 -2.49
N ARG A 309 14.49 2.97 -2.44
CA ARG A 309 15.36 2.05 -1.69
C ARG A 309 16.81 2.04 -2.23
N LYS A 310 16.97 2.06 -3.56
CA LYS A 310 18.29 2.14 -4.21
C LYS A 310 19.00 3.44 -3.84
N GLU A 311 18.29 4.56 -3.92
CA GLU A 311 18.79 5.89 -3.60
C GLU A 311 19.27 5.94 -2.14
N ILE A 312 18.44 5.45 -1.21
CA ILE A 312 18.78 5.35 0.22
C ILE A 312 20.02 4.47 0.43
N ALA A 313 20.12 3.31 -0.24
CA ALA A 313 21.27 2.42 -0.12
C ALA A 313 22.57 3.11 -0.59
N LEU A 314 22.54 3.78 -1.74
CA LEU A 314 23.71 4.49 -2.30
C LEU A 314 24.12 5.70 -1.45
N ILE A 315 23.14 6.47 -0.94
CA ILE A 315 23.42 7.56 0.00
C ILE A 315 24.09 7.02 1.26
N THR A 316 23.55 5.93 1.83
CA THR A 316 24.11 5.29 3.04
C THR A 316 25.55 4.82 2.80
N ILE A 317 25.81 4.15 1.67
CA ILE A 317 27.16 3.68 1.30
C ILE A 317 28.13 4.85 1.15
N HIS A 318 27.76 5.90 0.41
CA HIS A 318 28.63 7.07 0.24
C HIS A 318 28.92 7.79 1.55
N SER A 319 27.92 7.90 2.42
CA SER A 319 28.06 8.47 3.76
C SER A 319 29.04 7.68 4.62
N VAL A 320 28.94 6.34 4.63
CA VAL A 320 29.80 5.48 5.46
C VAL A 320 31.23 5.42 4.90
N LEU A 321 31.41 5.31 3.58
CA LEU A 321 32.75 5.22 2.97
C LEU A 321 33.63 6.44 3.23
N ASP A 322 33.09 7.66 3.05
CA ASP A 322 33.85 8.88 3.31
C ASP A 322 32.95 10.10 3.53
N TRP A 323 32.38 10.23 4.72
CA TRP A 323 31.45 11.32 5.03
C TRP A 323 32.00 12.72 4.70
N GLU A 324 33.23 13.03 5.11
CA GLU A 324 33.85 14.34 4.88
C GLU A 324 34.04 14.62 3.37
N GLY A 325 34.57 13.63 2.64
CA GLY A 325 34.84 13.76 1.20
C GLY A 325 33.58 13.70 0.33
N ASN A 326 32.53 13.00 0.77
CA ASN A 326 31.31 12.77 -0.01
C ASN A 326 30.15 13.69 0.38
N ARG A 327 30.31 14.62 1.34
CA ARG A 327 29.19 15.42 1.86
C ARG A 327 28.39 16.12 0.76
N GLU A 328 29.06 16.85 -0.13
CA GLU A 328 28.40 17.53 -1.25
C GLU A 328 27.61 16.56 -2.15
N LYS A 329 28.23 15.43 -2.51
CA LYS A 329 27.60 14.38 -3.31
C LYS A 329 26.38 13.79 -2.61
N VAL A 330 26.49 13.48 -1.32
CA VAL A 330 25.39 12.92 -0.53
C VAL A 330 24.22 13.90 -0.48
N TYR A 331 24.45 15.18 -0.17
CA TYR A 331 23.36 16.17 -0.17
C TYR A 331 22.75 16.38 -1.55
N GLY A 332 23.52 16.25 -2.63
CA GLY A 332 23.00 16.26 -4.00
C GLY A 332 22.03 15.09 -4.26
N LEU A 333 22.44 13.86 -3.92
CA LEU A 333 21.60 12.67 -4.03
C LEU A 333 20.33 12.78 -3.17
N ILE A 334 20.44 13.34 -1.97
CA ILE A 334 19.29 13.59 -1.09
C ILE A 334 18.32 14.57 -1.74
N ALA A 335 18.82 15.66 -2.32
CA ALA A 335 17.97 16.65 -2.96
C ALA A 335 17.17 16.07 -4.15
N GLU A 336 17.83 15.30 -5.02
CA GLU A 336 17.18 14.59 -6.14
C GLU A 336 16.13 13.59 -5.65
N MET A 337 16.44 12.85 -4.58
CA MET A 337 15.50 11.93 -3.96
C MET A 337 14.30 12.69 -3.36
N MET A 338 14.50 13.78 -2.62
CA MET A 338 13.39 14.53 -2.02
C MET A 338 12.47 15.16 -3.07
N GLU A 339 13.04 15.69 -4.16
CA GLU A 339 12.26 16.29 -5.24
C GLU A 339 11.28 15.28 -5.86
N ARG A 340 11.76 14.07 -6.18
CA ARG A 340 10.92 13.01 -6.74
C ARG A 340 9.98 12.39 -5.70
N ALA A 341 10.43 12.20 -4.46
CA ALA A 341 9.63 11.58 -3.41
C ALA A 341 8.41 12.41 -2.99
N THR A 342 8.43 13.72 -3.26
CA THR A 342 7.39 14.66 -2.82
C THR A 342 6.66 15.36 -3.98
N ALA A 343 6.91 14.92 -5.22
CA ALA A 343 6.50 15.61 -6.44
C ALA A 343 4.99 15.78 -6.60
N VAL A 344 4.18 14.81 -6.14
CA VAL A 344 2.74 14.68 -6.39
C VAL A 344 1.99 14.74 -5.06
N ASP A 345 1.38 15.89 -4.72
CA ASP A 345 0.67 16.14 -3.45
C ASP A 345 1.49 15.76 -2.19
N GLY A 346 2.83 15.90 -2.27
CA GLY A 346 3.75 15.51 -1.20
C GLY A 346 4.20 14.05 -1.23
N VAL A 347 3.76 13.23 -2.19
CA VAL A 347 4.21 11.84 -2.40
C VAL A 347 4.76 11.65 -3.82
N THR A 348 5.07 10.42 -4.24
CA THR A 348 5.65 10.12 -5.56
C THR A 348 4.65 10.06 -6.71
N GLY A 349 3.36 9.88 -6.41
CA GLY A 349 2.34 9.51 -7.39
C GLY A 349 2.28 8.01 -7.71
N GLU A 350 3.10 7.19 -7.05
CA GLU A 350 2.95 5.72 -7.12
C GLU A 350 1.60 5.30 -6.53
N LYS A 351 0.92 4.36 -7.19
CA LYS A 351 -0.39 3.83 -6.77
C LYS A 351 -0.23 2.75 -5.71
N GLY A 352 -1.34 2.16 -5.27
CA GLY A 352 -1.36 1.35 -4.05
C GLY A 352 -1.24 2.24 -2.81
N LEU A 353 -2.28 3.04 -2.54
CA LEU A 353 -2.30 4.14 -1.56
C LEU A 353 -1.71 3.75 -0.17
N ALA A 354 -2.18 2.63 0.38
CA ALA A 354 -1.72 2.07 1.67
C ALA A 354 -0.78 0.86 1.50
N GLY A 355 -0.25 0.66 0.29
CA GLY A 355 0.71 -0.38 -0.07
C GLY A 355 2.01 0.24 -0.56
N TYR A 356 2.21 0.29 -1.88
CA TYR A 356 3.43 0.80 -2.49
C TYR A 356 3.65 2.29 -2.24
N CYS A 357 2.62 3.14 -2.35
CA CYS A 357 2.72 4.57 -2.07
C CYS A 357 3.22 4.83 -0.63
N SER A 358 2.58 4.24 0.37
CA SER A 358 3.04 4.34 1.76
C SER A 358 4.40 3.69 1.97
N GLY A 359 4.74 2.61 1.27
CA GLY A 359 6.05 1.95 1.37
C GLY A 359 7.22 2.87 0.98
N VAL A 360 7.04 3.74 -0.02
CA VAL A 360 7.99 4.81 -0.35
C VAL A 360 8.18 5.74 0.84
N ILE A 361 7.06 6.23 1.40
CA ILE A 361 7.05 7.27 2.43
C ILE A 361 7.58 6.73 3.78
N GLN A 362 7.28 5.49 4.13
CA GLN A 362 7.85 4.81 5.28
C GLN A 362 9.37 4.70 5.18
N SER A 363 9.88 4.35 3.99
CA SER A 363 11.32 4.28 3.73
C SER A 363 11.98 5.67 3.88
N LEU A 364 11.28 6.72 3.42
CA LEU A 364 11.70 8.10 3.56
C LEU A 364 11.75 8.55 5.04
N ALA A 365 10.76 8.17 5.85
CA ALA A 365 10.70 8.48 7.28
C ALA A 365 11.91 7.89 8.02
N GLN A 366 12.18 6.60 7.79
CA GLN A 366 13.33 5.92 8.39
C GLN A 366 14.66 6.56 7.96
N PHE A 367 14.76 6.96 6.68
CA PHE A 367 15.93 7.68 6.17
C PHE A 367 16.13 9.02 6.89
N LEU A 368 15.09 9.87 6.93
CA LEU A 368 15.15 11.19 7.56
C LEU A 368 15.48 11.06 9.05
N ALA A 369 14.79 10.17 9.77
CA ALA A 369 15.01 9.96 11.20
C ALA A 369 16.43 9.48 11.51
N ARG A 370 17.02 8.64 10.64
CA ARG A 370 18.41 8.18 10.81
C ARG A 370 19.41 9.33 10.61
N PHE A 371 19.22 10.18 9.60
CA PHE A 371 20.07 11.36 9.41
C PHE A 371 19.86 12.42 10.49
N SER A 372 18.66 12.53 11.07
CA SER A 372 18.40 13.39 12.22
C SER A 372 19.16 12.97 13.49
N ARG A 373 19.57 11.69 13.61
CA ARG A 373 20.48 11.27 14.69
C ARG A 373 21.93 11.73 14.47
N VAL A 374 22.34 11.89 13.21
CA VAL A 374 23.68 12.40 12.86
C VAL A 374 23.74 13.91 13.02
N ASP A 375 22.68 14.60 12.60
CA ASP A 375 22.53 16.06 12.69
C ASP A 375 21.10 16.39 13.16
N PRO A 376 20.92 16.81 14.44
CA PRO A 376 19.60 17.15 14.97
C PRO A 376 18.86 18.24 14.18
N GLY A 377 19.57 19.10 13.44
CA GLY A 377 18.98 20.12 12.58
C GLY A 377 18.49 19.60 11.22
N PHE A 378 18.84 18.36 10.86
CA PHE A 378 18.65 17.83 9.51
C PHE A 378 17.19 17.85 9.04
N LEU A 379 16.24 17.46 9.89
CA LEU A 379 14.82 17.41 9.50
C LEU A 379 14.26 18.81 9.22
N GLY A 380 14.56 19.78 10.09
CA GLY A 380 14.19 21.17 9.89
C GLY A 380 14.80 21.74 8.59
N ASP A 381 16.07 21.43 8.32
CA ASP A 381 16.76 21.78 7.08
C ASP A 381 16.08 21.17 5.84
N MET A 382 15.70 19.89 5.89
CA MET A 382 15.00 19.23 4.77
C MET A 382 13.61 19.83 4.55
N LEU A 383 12.86 20.13 5.60
CA LEU A 383 11.55 20.78 5.52
C LEU A 383 11.66 22.21 4.94
N ALA A 384 12.74 22.93 5.24
CA ALA A 384 12.99 24.26 4.71
C ALA A 384 13.36 24.22 3.21
N ARG A 385 14.18 23.24 2.79
CA ARG A 385 14.63 23.10 1.39
C ARG A 385 13.59 22.45 0.49
N HIS A 386 12.74 21.58 1.05
CA HIS A 386 11.72 20.83 0.33
C HIS A 386 10.33 21.06 0.97
N PRO A 387 9.67 22.20 0.72
CA PRO A 387 8.42 22.55 1.40
C PRO A 387 7.28 21.54 1.22
N LYS A 388 7.23 20.82 0.08
CA LYS A 388 6.24 19.74 -0.16
C LYS A 388 6.38 18.58 0.83
N LEU A 389 7.54 18.40 1.50
CA LEU A 389 7.74 17.39 2.54
C LEU A 389 6.77 17.55 3.73
N ARG A 390 6.29 18.78 3.98
CA ARG A 390 5.26 19.04 5.01
C ARG A 390 3.92 18.35 4.70
N GLN A 391 3.64 18.08 3.42
CA GLN A 391 2.43 17.41 2.97
C GLN A 391 2.59 15.90 2.97
N THR A 392 3.81 15.37 2.88
CA THR A 392 4.10 13.95 2.69
C THR A 392 3.44 13.04 3.71
N TYR A 393 3.67 13.29 5.00
CA TYR A 393 3.09 12.47 6.06
C TYR A 393 1.62 12.83 6.31
N ARG A 394 1.27 14.11 6.12
CA ARG A 394 -0.11 14.58 6.20
C ARG A 394 -1.01 13.93 5.13
N PHE A 395 -0.49 13.59 3.96
CA PHE A 395 -1.23 12.94 2.88
C PHE A 395 -1.93 11.66 3.36
N HIS A 396 -1.22 10.79 4.07
CA HIS A 396 -1.79 9.57 4.64
C HIS A 396 -2.67 9.82 5.86
N ILE A 397 -2.61 10.99 6.49
CA ILE A 397 -3.62 11.40 7.48
C ILE A 397 -4.87 11.84 6.73
N ASP A 398 -4.76 12.72 5.74
CA ASP A 398 -5.88 13.26 4.96
C ASP A 398 -6.66 12.20 4.17
N THR A 399 -6.10 11.01 3.98
CA THR A 399 -6.72 9.89 3.27
C THR A 399 -7.14 8.74 4.19
N TRP A 400 -6.86 8.82 5.50
CA TRP A 400 -7.27 7.81 6.49
C TRP A 400 -8.74 7.97 6.84
N CYS A 401 -9.60 7.17 6.22
CA CYS A 401 -11.04 7.23 6.38
C CYS A 401 -11.48 6.50 7.64
N LEU A 402 -12.31 7.16 8.46
CA LEU A 402 -12.79 6.65 9.76
C LEU A 402 -11.68 6.31 10.76
N GLN A 403 -10.41 6.60 10.43
CA GLN A 403 -9.22 6.04 11.06
C GLN A 403 -9.24 4.49 11.09
N GLN A 404 -9.86 3.87 10.07
CA GLN A 404 -9.99 2.41 9.93
C GLN A 404 -9.74 1.89 8.51
N TYR A 405 -9.75 2.78 7.52
CA TYR A 405 -9.69 2.42 6.11
C TYR A 405 -8.90 3.42 5.29
N TYR A 406 -8.38 2.92 4.17
CA TYR A 406 -7.80 3.73 3.10
C TYR A 406 -8.47 3.32 1.78
N PRO A 407 -8.76 4.27 0.87
CA PRO A 407 -9.16 3.96 -0.50
C PRO A 407 -8.23 2.92 -1.12
N GLN A 408 -8.79 1.83 -1.67
CA GLN A 408 -8.02 0.74 -2.27
C GLN A 408 -7.71 1.01 -3.74
N ALA A 409 -7.03 2.13 -4.00
CA ALA A 409 -6.61 2.56 -5.33
C ALA A 409 -5.23 1.95 -5.69
N GLY A 410 -5.19 1.13 -6.75
CA GLY A 410 -4.04 0.34 -7.19
C GLY A 410 -3.70 -0.87 -6.30
N ASP A 411 -2.47 -1.36 -6.40
CA ASP A 411 -2.01 -2.58 -5.70
C ASP A 411 -1.87 -2.36 -4.19
N THR A 412 -2.98 -2.46 -3.45
CA THR A 412 -3.02 -2.30 -1.99
C THR A 412 -4.13 -3.13 -1.36
N GLY A 413 -3.96 -3.51 -0.09
CA GLY A 413 -5.02 -4.12 0.71
C GLY A 413 -5.55 -5.45 0.19
N SER A 414 -6.74 -5.79 0.66
CA SER A 414 -7.52 -6.95 0.24
C SER A 414 -9.00 -6.62 0.35
N TYR A 415 -9.83 -7.32 -0.41
CA TYR A 415 -11.26 -7.04 -0.48
C TYR A 415 -11.92 -6.94 0.90
N ALA A 416 -12.46 -5.75 1.20
CA ALA A 416 -13.18 -5.38 2.44
C ALA A 416 -12.39 -5.49 3.76
N THR A 417 -11.05 -5.50 3.73
CA THR A 417 -10.24 -5.55 4.96
C THR A 417 -9.98 -4.16 5.55
N LYS A 418 -9.96 -4.05 6.88
CA LYS A 418 -9.54 -2.83 7.59
C LYS A 418 -8.04 -2.56 7.44
N VAL A 419 -7.70 -1.27 7.52
CA VAL A 419 -6.34 -0.76 7.75
C VAL A 419 -6.48 0.28 8.88
N ASP A 420 -6.53 -0.23 10.11
CA ASP A 420 -6.85 0.50 11.34
C ASP A 420 -5.63 1.14 12.01
N ASN A 421 -4.50 1.19 11.29
CA ASN A 421 -3.31 1.91 11.69
C ASN A 421 -2.95 2.98 10.66
N TYR A 422 -2.35 4.07 11.13
CA TYR A 422 -1.74 5.07 10.25
C TYR A 422 -0.57 4.45 9.47
N VAL A 423 -0.57 4.61 8.14
CA VAL A 423 0.41 3.96 7.25
C VAL A 423 1.54 4.88 6.77
N GLY A 424 1.53 6.17 7.10
CA GLY A 424 2.58 7.09 6.64
C GLY A 424 3.96 6.82 7.28
N VAL A 425 4.00 6.08 8.39
CA VAL A 425 5.21 5.55 9.01
C VAL A 425 5.00 4.11 9.47
N ALA A 426 6.07 3.34 9.63
CA ALA A 426 6.01 1.98 10.17
C ALA A 426 6.40 2.00 11.66
N PHE A 427 5.39 1.96 12.54
CA PHE A 427 5.62 1.93 13.98
C PHE A 427 6.25 0.62 14.45
N SER A 428 7.06 0.70 15.50
CA SER A 428 7.65 -0.45 16.19
C SER A 428 7.75 -0.13 17.67
N ASP A 429 7.22 -1.02 18.50
CA ASP A 429 7.33 -0.95 19.96
C ASP A 429 8.59 -1.67 20.47
N ASP A 430 9.44 -2.15 19.56
CA ASP A 430 10.76 -2.66 19.93
C ASP A 430 11.74 -1.48 20.05
N PRO A 431 12.20 -1.12 21.28
CA PRO A 431 13.24 -0.12 21.49
C PRO A 431 14.61 -0.69 21.10
N GLY A 432 14.76 -1.03 19.82
CA GLY A 432 15.99 -1.53 19.22
C GLY A 432 16.92 -0.40 18.79
N LEU A 433 17.74 -0.67 17.78
CA LEU A 433 18.72 0.28 17.27
C LEU A 433 18.14 1.24 16.22
N GLU A 434 17.01 0.91 15.62
CA GLU A 434 16.39 1.74 14.58
C GLU A 434 15.81 3.05 15.16
N PRO A 435 15.69 4.11 14.35
CA PRO A 435 14.99 5.33 14.75
C PRO A 435 13.54 5.05 15.13
N SER A 436 13.11 5.62 16.26
CA SER A 436 11.70 5.58 16.65
C SER A 436 10.84 6.42 15.72
N MET A 437 9.82 5.81 15.12
CA MET A 437 8.83 6.55 14.34
C MET A 437 7.89 7.37 15.22
N TYR A 438 7.76 7.05 16.50
CA TYR A 438 7.07 7.90 17.48
C TYR A 438 7.86 9.20 17.70
N ALA A 439 9.17 9.12 17.90
CA ALA A 439 10.03 10.30 18.00
C ALA A 439 10.03 11.11 16.69
N PHE A 440 10.05 10.45 15.54
CA PHE A 440 9.98 11.11 14.24
C PHE A 440 8.69 11.95 14.07
N LEU A 441 7.52 11.39 14.37
CA LEU A 441 6.25 12.14 14.32
C LEU A 441 6.21 13.28 15.34
N TRP A 442 6.80 13.10 16.53
CA TRP A 442 6.97 14.20 17.49
C TRP A 442 7.82 15.34 16.94
N HIS A 443 8.93 15.03 16.26
CA HIS A 443 9.76 16.04 15.62
C HIS A 443 9.03 16.75 14.48
N LEU A 444 8.25 16.03 13.67
CA LEU A 444 7.38 16.67 12.67
C LEU A 444 6.37 17.62 13.30
N TYR A 445 5.74 17.23 14.43
CA TYR A 445 4.87 18.14 15.19
C TYR A 445 5.63 19.40 15.61
N ARG A 446 6.83 19.28 16.18
CA ARG A 446 7.62 20.44 16.59
C ARG A 446 7.97 21.39 15.43
N GLU A 447 8.20 20.84 14.24
CA GLU A 447 8.53 21.61 13.04
C GLU A 447 7.30 22.19 12.31
N THR A 448 6.10 21.69 12.57
CA THR A 448 4.87 22.01 11.81
C THR A 448 3.75 22.62 12.64
N GLY A 449 3.68 22.31 13.93
CA GLY A 449 2.56 22.62 14.82
C GLY A 449 1.32 21.75 14.61
N ASP A 450 1.35 20.74 13.74
CA ASP A 450 0.17 19.90 13.45
C ASP A 450 -0.01 18.79 14.49
N ALA A 451 -0.97 18.97 15.39
CA ALA A 451 -1.29 18.03 16.46
C ALA A 451 -1.70 16.64 15.96
N ALA A 452 -2.12 16.50 14.69
CA ALA A 452 -2.50 15.20 14.13
C ALA A 452 -1.34 14.20 14.12
N TYR A 453 -0.09 14.65 14.03
CA TYR A 453 1.07 13.77 14.16
C TYR A 453 1.17 13.18 15.57
N VAL A 454 0.86 13.97 16.59
CA VAL A 454 0.85 13.52 17.99
C VAL A 454 -0.35 12.62 18.28
N GLN A 455 -1.51 12.93 17.71
CA GLN A 455 -2.68 12.06 17.81
C GLN A 455 -2.44 10.71 17.11
N ALA A 456 -1.84 10.70 15.92
CA ALA A 456 -1.50 9.47 15.21
C ALA A 456 -0.48 8.60 15.97
N LEU A 457 0.58 9.21 16.52
CA LEU A 457 1.57 8.47 17.31
C LEU A 457 0.97 7.95 18.64
N TYR A 458 0.06 8.70 19.26
CA TYR A 458 -0.63 8.28 20.48
C TYR A 458 -1.60 7.13 20.23
N GLN A 459 -2.39 7.19 19.16
CA GLN A 459 -3.29 6.11 18.74
C GLN A 459 -2.51 4.84 18.41
N ALA A 460 -1.40 4.96 17.68
CA ALA A 460 -0.52 3.83 17.34
C ALA A 460 0.07 3.16 18.58
N ASN A 461 0.37 3.93 19.64
CA ASN A 461 0.85 3.39 20.92
C ASN A 461 -0.29 2.87 21.83
N GLY A 462 -1.47 2.56 21.29
CA GLY A 462 -2.59 2.02 22.06
C GLY A 462 -3.30 3.06 22.94
N SER A 463 -3.29 4.33 22.55
CA SER A 463 -3.87 5.45 23.32
C SER A 463 -3.28 5.58 24.74
N THR A 464 -1.96 5.42 24.85
CA THR A 464 -1.20 5.71 26.07
C THR A 464 0.15 6.34 25.71
N VAL A 465 0.76 7.04 26.65
CA VAL A 465 2.15 7.50 26.53
C VAL A 465 3.15 6.48 27.06
N ASP A 466 2.69 5.44 27.76
CA ASP A 466 3.57 4.46 28.38
C ASP A 466 4.50 3.80 27.35
N GLY A 467 5.80 3.77 27.67
CA GLY A 467 6.83 3.16 26.83
C GLY A 467 7.36 4.07 25.71
N LEU A 468 6.69 5.17 25.39
CA LEU A 468 7.20 6.13 24.41
C LEU A 468 8.57 6.70 24.84
N PRO A 469 9.46 6.99 23.87
CA PRO A 469 9.27 6.85 22.43
C PRO A 469 9.63 5.46 21.87
N HIS A 470 9.88 4.43 22.67
CA HIS A 470 10.48 3.16 22.22
C HIS A 470 11.81 3.36 21.47
N ASP A 471 12.74 4.10 22.08
CA ASP A 471 14.08 4.35 21.50
C ASP A 471 15.16 4.05 22.55
N LEU A 472 16.04 3.07 22.26
CA LEU A 472 17.15 2.69 23.14
C LEU A 472 18.10 3.85 23.44
N PHE A 473 18.18 4.82 22.53
CA PHE A 473 19.07 5.97 22.60
C PHE A 473 18.39 7.26 23.07
N SER A 474 17.13 7.19 23.52
CA SER A 474 16.42 8.36 24.01
C SER A 474 17.17 9.04 25.16
N ASP A 475 17.19 10.37 25.14
CA ASP A 475 17.87 11.17 26.17
C ASP A 475 17.03 11.31 27.45
N ASP A 476 15.72 11.50 27.30
CA ASP A 476 14.77 11.65 28.41
C ASP A 476 13.37 11.14 27.99
N PRO A 477 13.11 9.81 28.12
CA PRO A 477 11.84 9.23 27.71
C PRO A 477 10.67 9.70 28.58
N GLU A 478 10.88 9.98 29.86
CA GLU A 478 9.83 10.49 30.74
C GLU A 478 9.38 11.91 30.35
N ALA A 479 10.31 12.80 30.00
CA ALA A 479 9.97 14.12 29.48
C ALA A 479 9.19 14.03 28.16
N PHE A 480 9.63 13.16 27.23
CA PHE A 480 8.92 12.91 25.97
C PHE A 480 7.46 12.51 26.20
N GLN A 481 7.22 11.59 27.14
CA GLN A 481 5.88 11.14 27.50
C GLN A 481 5.02 12.28 28.06
N GLY A 482 5.58 13.12 28.94
CA GLY A 482 4.89 14.29 29.48
C GLY A 482 4.52 15.32 28.39
N GLU A 483 5.42 15.55 27.43
CA GLU A 483 5.18 16.46 26.30
C GLU A 483 4.08 15.95 25.36
N VAL A 484 4.09 14.65 25.03
CA VAL A 484 3.01 14.03 24.23
C VAL A 484 1.68 14.12 24.96
N GLN A 485 1.64 13.77 26.25
CA GLN A 485 0.41 13.84 27.04
C GLN A 485 -0.15 15.27 27.08
N ALA A 486 0.71 16.28 27.23
CA ALA A 486 0.27 17.67 27.25
C ALA A 486 -0.39 18.10 25.93
N VAL A 487 0.07 17.61 24.77
CA VAL A 487 -0.59 17.88 23.49
C VAL A 487 -1.96 17.19 23.43
N ILE A 488 -2.05 15.94 23.87
CA ILE A 488 -3.32 15.20 23.91
C ILE A 488 -4.32 15.87 24.87
N ASP A 489 -3.87 16.34 26.03
CA ASP A 489 -4.73 17.07 26.98
C ASP A 489 -5.26 18.38 26.38
N ASN A 490 -4.50 19.03 25.50
CA ASN A 490 -4.89 20.29 24.87
C ASN A 490 -5.76 20.11 23.61
N HIS A 491 -5.50 19.08 22.80
CA HIS A 491 -6.13 18.89 21.49
C HIS A 491 -7.13 17.73 21.42
N GLY A 492 -7.15 16.85 22.43
CA GLY A 492 -7.90 15.60 22.41
C GLY A 492 -7.24 14.51 21.56
N THR A 493 -7.86 13.34 21.54
CA THR A 493 -7.35 12.13 20.86
C THR A 493 -7.85 11.97 19.43
N GLU A 494 -8.93 12.65 19.07
CA GLU A 494 -9.55 12.53 17.75
C GLU A 494 -8.87 13.45 16.73
N ILE A 495 -8.42 12.87 15.61
CA ILE A 495 -7.95 13.61 14.45
C ILE A 495 -9.18 14.15 13.70
N GLU A 496 -9.39 15.46 13.76
CA GLU A 496 -10.40 16.13 12.91
C GLU A 496 -9.88 16.22 11.46
N GLN A 497 -10.67 15.73 10.50
CA GLN A 497 -10.32 15.67 9.08
C GLN A 497 -11.46 16.27 8.23
N ALA A 498 -11.11 17.22 7.37
CA ALA A 498 -12.01 17.72 6.33
C ALA A 498 -12.09 16.75 5.15
N SER A 499 -12.98 17.04 4.18
CA SER A 499 -12.90 16.39 2.88
C SER A 499 -11.57 16.76 2.21
N ALA A 500 -11.02 15.87 1.39
CA ALA A 500 -9.73 16.06 0.75
C ALA A 500 -9.81 15.81 -0.75
N ASN A 501 -9.23 16.70 -1.56
CA ASN A 501 -9.04 16.51 -2.99
C ASN A 501 -7.54 16.59 -3.31
N LYS A 502 -6.92 15.43 -3.54
CA LYS A 502 -5.50 15.30 -3.90
C LYS A 502 -5.41 15.40 -5.41
N THR A 503 -5.36 16.64 -5.91
CA THR A 503 -5.52 16.93 -7.34
C THR A 503 -4.33 16.53 -8.19
N GLU A 504 -3.12 16.41 -7.65
CA GLU A 504 -1.98 15.87 -8.38
C GLU A 504 -2.01 14.33 -8.36
N TRP A 505 -2.42 13.71 -7.23
CA TRP A 505 -2.50 12.24 -7.07
C TRP A 505 -3.76 11.62 -7.68
N ARG A 506 -4.80 12.42 -7.91
CA ARG A 506 -6.10 12.07 -8.53
C ARG A 506 -7.09 11.33 -7.64
N LEU A 507 -7.11 11.63 -6.34
CA LEU A 507 -8.04 11.03 -5.37
C LEU A 507 -8.82 12.08 -4.60
N ALA A 508 -10.13 11.88 -4.52
CA ALA A 508 -11.03 12.67 -3.70
C ALA A 508 -11.64 11.84 -2.58
N VAL A 509 -11.83 12.45 -1.41
CA VAL A 509 -12.55 11.87 -0.27
C VAL A 509 -13.51 12.90 0.30
N LEU A 510 -14.80 12.60 0.27
CA LEU A 510 -15.88 13.38 0.87
C LEU A 510 -16.19 12.81 2.25
N ARG A 511 -16.13 13.60 3.33
CA ARG A 511 -16.28 13.11 4.72
C ARG A 511 -17.44 13.75 5.47
N SER A 512 -18.18 12.96 6.24
CA SER A 512 -19.17 13.49 7.19
C SER A 512 -19.27 12.63 8.46
N GLY A 513 -19.99 13.15 9.44
CA GLY A 513 -20.22 12.50 10.73
C GLY A 513 -19.06 12.61 11.72
N ARG A 514 -19.33 12.22 12.96
CA ARG A 514 -18.38 12.14 14.09
C ARG A 514 -18.59 10.81 14.82
N GLY A 515 -17.60 10.37 15.60
CA GLY A 515 -17.68 9.10 16.35
C GLY A 515 -18.04 7.91 15.45
N ASP A 516 -19.07 7.16 15.84
CA ASP A 516 -19.60 5.99 15.12
C ASP A 516 -20.37 6.35 13.84
N GLY A 517 -20.85 7.60 13.73
CA GLY A 517 -21.55 8.12 12.55
C GLY A 517 -20.60 8.58 11.43
N ARG A 518 -19.28 8.47 11.60
CA ARG A 518 -18.30 8.85 10.57
C ARG A 518 -18.53 8.04 9.29
N ARG A 519 -18.41 8.71 8.16
CA ARG A 519 -18.52 8.12 6.82
C ARG A 519 -17.67 8.88 5.81
N ALA A 520 -17.22 8.18 4.78
CA ALA A 520 -16.41 8.74 3.72
C ALA A 520 -16.70 8.07 2.38
N ALA A 521 -17.07 8.86 1.37
CA ALA A 521 -17.09 8.42 -0.03
C ALA A 521 -15.80 8.86 -0.71
N TRP A 522 -15.23 8.03 -1.58
CA TRP A 522 -14.00 8.35 -2.29
C TRP A 522 -14.11 8.07 -3.79
N LEU A 523 -13.45 8.91 -4.58
CA LEU A 523 -13.40 8.80 -6.04
C LEU A 523 -11.94 8.83 -6.48
N ASP A 524 -11.47 7.73 -7.06
CA ASP A 524 -10.20 7.69 -7.79
C ASP A 524 -10.49 8.05 -9.25
N TYR A 525 -9.85 9.10 -9.76
CA TYR A 525 -10.16 9.67 -11.06
C TYR A 525 -8.98 9.62 -12.04
N ASP A 526 -8.05 8.69 -11.87
CA ASP A 526 -7.09 8.30 -12.89
C ASP A 526 -7.03 6.79 -13.11
N SER A 527 -6.26 6.37 -14.11
CA SER A 527 -6.10 4.99 -14.51
C SER A 527 -4.62 4.71 -14.73
N GLY A 528 -4.11 3.66 -14.09
CA GLY A 528 -2.77 3.14 -14.29
C GLY A 528 -1.68 3.88 -13.51
N GLY A 529 -0.49 3.94 -14.11
CA GLY A 529 0.74 4.31 -13.40
C GLY A 529 1.42 3.10 -12.73
N PRO A 530 2.59 3.29 -12.12
CA PRO A 530 3.26 2.21 -11.37
C PRO A 530 2.31 1.67 -10.28
N HIS A 531 2.03 0.36 -10.33
CA HIS A 531 1.12 -0.34 -9.42
C HIS A 531 -0.35 0.13 -9.45
N GLY A 532 -0.81 0.75 -10.55
CA GLY A 532 -2.21 1.17 -10.74
C GLY A 532 -3.06 0.19 -11.54
N HIS A 533 -4.38 0.28 -11.42
CA HIS A 533 -5.34 -0.55 -12.17
C HIS A 533 -5.96 0.26 -13.33
N ALA A 534 -6.94 -0.25 -14.08
CA ALA A 534 -7.73 0.58 -15.02
C ALA A 534 -9.04 1.02 -14.36
N ASP A 535 -8.91 1.66 -13.22
CA ASP A 535 -9.96 1.98 -12.26
C ASP A 535 -10.32 3.47 -12.25
N GLY A 536 -10.10 4.17 -13.37
CA GLY A 536 -10.49 5.58 -13.48
C GLY A 536 -11.98 5.78 -13.28
N MET A 537 -12.29 6.78 -12.47
CA MET A 537 -13.62 7.12 -11.96
C MET A 537 -14.22 6.04 -11.04
N ASN A 538 -13.40 5.25 -10.35
CA ASN A 538 -13.87 4.24 -9.40
C ASN A 538 -14.37 4.89 -8.09
N LEU A 539 -15.51 4.40 -7.60
CA LEU A 539 -16.20 4.93 -6.41
C LEU A 539 -16.23 3.88 -5.29
N GLY A 540 -15.86 4.31 -4.08
CA GLY A 540 -16.07 3.53 -2.86
C GLY A 540 -16.71 4.33 -1.73
N LEU A 541 -17.15 3.61 -0.69
CA LEU A 541 -17.89 4.16 0.44
C LEU A 541 -17.57 3.40 1.73
N PHE A 542 -17.03 4.12 2.71
CA PHE A 542 -16.88 3.69 4.09
C PHE A 542 -17.99 4.30 4.94
N ALA A 543 -18.80 3.49 5.62
CA ALA A 543 -19.82 3.95 6.55
C ALA A 543 -20.18 2.84 7.55
N MET A 544 -20.78 3.21 8.68
CA MET A 544 -21.27 2.26 9.70
C MET A 544 -20.17 1.35 10.29
N GLY A 545 -18.90 1.76 10.18
CA GLY A 545 -17.74 0.99 10.63
C GLY A 545 -17.23 -0.06 9.63
N LEU A 546 -17.76 -0.08 8.41
CA LEU A 546 -17.42 -1.02 7.33
C LEU A 546 -16.98 -0.32 6.04
N ASP A 547 -16.31 -1.08 5.17
CA ASP A 547 -16.19 -0.78 3.75
C ASP A 547 -17.39 -1.38 3.01
N LEU A 548 -18.32 -0.52 2.58
CA LEU A 548 -19.58 -0.92 1.96
C LEU A 548 -19.50 -1.01 0.44
N MET A 549 -18.46 -0.43 -0.17
CA MET A 549 -18.19 -0.53 -1.60
C MET A 549 -16.69 -0.81 -1.83
N PRO A 550 -16.21 -1.98 -1.35
CA PRO A 550 -14.80 -2.34 -1.41
C PRO A 550 -14.32 -2.52 -2.84
N ASP A 551 -13.11 -2.04 -3.14
CA ASP A 551 -12.37 -2.50 -4.30
C ASP A 551 -11.76 -3.90 -4.03
N PHE A 552 -11.30 -4.57 -5.07
CA PHE A 552 -10.69 -5.90 -4.98
C PHE A 552 -9.31 -5.88 -4.31
N GLY A 553 -8.58 -4.77 -4.46
CA GLY A 553 -7.26 -4.57 -3.85
C GLY A 553 -6.14 -5.29 -4.60
N TYR A 554 -5.10 -5.75 -3.89
CA TYR A 554 -3.89 -6.30 -4.50
C TYR A 554 -4.16 -7.54 -5.40
N PRO A 555 -3.67 -7.57 -6.66
CA PRO A 555 -3.85 -8.69 -7.59
C PRO A 555 -3.31 -10.02 -7.04
N PRO A 556 -4.08 -11.12 -7.10
CA PRO A 556 -3.70 -12.36 -6.44
C PRO A 556 -2.78 -13.22 -7.32
N VAL A 557 -1.53 -12.77 -7.50
CA VAL A 557 -0.51 -13.36 -8.40
C VAL A 557 -0.14 -14.81 -8.10
N HIS A 558 -0.49 -15.32 -6.92
CA HIS A 558 -0.32 -16.73 -6.56
C HIS A 558 -1.31 -17.65 -7.31
N PHE A 559 -2.36 -17.11 -7.94
CA PHE A 559 -3.26 -17.84 -8.85
C PHE A 559 -2.86 -17.67 -10.33
N GLY A 560 -1.66 -18.15 -10.69
CA GLY A 560 -1.22 -18.22 -12.09
C GLY A 560 -0.28 -17.12 -12.56
N GLY A 561 0.30 -16.33 -11.65
CA GLY A 561 1.33 -15.35 -11.93
C GLY A 561 0.82 -14.02 -12.46
N TRP A 562 1.76 -13.14 -12.82
CA TRP A 562 1.56 -11.77 -13.31
C TRP A 562 0.90 -11.67 -14.70
N SER A 563 0.64 -12.80 -15.34
CA SER A 563 -0.03 -12.92 -16.64
C SER A 563 -1.26 -13.83 -16.57
N GLY A 564 -1.68 -14.21 -15.36
CA GLY A 564 -2.81 -15.11 -15.15
C GLY A 564 -4.15 -14.40 -15.30
N PRO A 565 -5.24 -15.10 -15.66
CA PRO A 565 -6.57 -14.50 -15.78
C PRO A 565 -7.05 -13.81 -14.49
N LYS A 566 -6.67 -14.32 -13.32
CA LYS A 566 -7.02 -13.72 -12.02
C LYS A 566 -6.28 -12.41 -11.76
N PHE A 567 -5.04 -12.29 -12.22
CA PHE A 567 -4.31 -11.02 -12.20
C PHE A 567 -4.99 -10.01 -13.13
N HIS A 568 -5.24 -10.38 -14.38
CA HIS A 568 -5.87 -9.49 -15.38
C HIS A 568 -7.25 -9.01 -14.94
N TRP A 569 -8.05 -9.87 -14.32
CA TRP A 569 -9.34 -9.49 -13.75
C TRP A 569 -9.25 -8.35 -12.74
N TYR A 570 -8.31 -8.46 -11.80
CA TYR A 570 -8.14 -7.49 -10.72
C TYR A 570 -7.72 -6.11 -11.20
N VAL A 571 -6.97 -6.06 -12.30
CA VAL A 571 -6.49 -4.80 -12.84
C VAL A 571 -7.39 -4.25 -13.95
N SER A 572 -8.43 -4.97 -14.39
CA SER A 572 -9.31 -4.59 -15.51
C SER A 572 -10.38 -3.57 -15.11
N THR A 573 -10.82 -2.70 -16.02
CA THR A 573 -11.88 -1.71 -15.74
C THR A 573 -13.18 -2.38 -15.31
N ALA A 574 -13.48 -3.53 -15.91
CA ALA A 574 -14.64 -4.34 -15.54
C ALA A 574 -14.55 -4.90 -14.13
N GLY A 575 -13.43 -4.82 -13.40
CA GLY A 575 -13.32 -5.21 -11.99
C GLY A 575 -13.84 -4.18 -11.00
N HIS A 576 -14.01 -2.92 -11.41
CA HIS A 576 -14.21 -1.79 -10.49
C HIS A 576 -15.63 -1.19 -10.56
N ASN A 577 -15.95 -0.26 -9.64
CA ASN A 577 -17.23 0.44 -9.60
C ASN A 577 -17.22 1.65 -10.55
N THR A 578 -17.09 1.40 -11.86
CA THR A 578 -16.98 2.42 -12.92
C THR A 578 -17.68 1.98 -14.22
N VAL A 579 -17.55 2.76 -15.30
CA VAL A 579 -18.16 2.45 -16.62
C VAL A 579 -17.14 1.86 -17.59
N VAL A 580 -17.46 0.69 -18.16
CA VAL A 580 -16.69 0.08 -19.25
C VAL A 580 -17.27 0.54 -20.60
N VAL A 581 -16.38 0.95 -21.52
CA VAL A 581 -16.74 1.34 -22.89
C VAL A 581 -16.27 0.28 -23.88
N ASP A 582 -17.19 -0.23 -24.71
CA ASP A 582 -16.94 -1.25 -25.75
C ASP A 582 -16.23 -2.52 -25.25
N GLY A 583 -16.39 -2.86 -23.96
CA GLY A 583 -15.74 -4.00 -23.32
C GLY A 583 -14.21 -3.88 -23.19
N LYS A 584 -13.68 -2.65 -23.23
CA LYS A 584 -12.23 -2.39 -23.17
C LYS A 584 -11.83 -1.82 -21.82
N ASP A 585 -10.59 -2.11 -21.43
CA ASP A 585 -9.93 -1.38 -20.36
C ASP A 585 -9.58 0.05 -20.78
N GLN A 586 -9.54 0.93 -19.78
CA GLN A 586 -9.06 2.30 -19.92
C GLN A 586 -7.56 2.35 -20.26
N GLU A 587 -7.14 3.44 -20.88
CA GLU A 587 -5.74 3.79 -21.16
C GLU A 587 -4.93 3.92 -19.85
N ARG A 588 -3.65 3.53 -19.89
CA ARG A 588 -2.75 3.52 -18.71
C ARG A 588 -1.34 3.99 -19.08
N PRO A 589 -0.73 4.94 -18.35
CA PRO A 589 -1.37 5.84 -17.39
C PRO A 589 -2.26 6.89 -18.09
N SER A 590 -3.32 7.33 -17.42
CA SER A 590 -4.20 8.40 -17.91
C SER A 590 -4.88 9.11 -16.73
N ASP A 591 -4.85 10.44 -16.72
CA ASP A 591 -5.29 11.26 -15.61
C ASP A 591 -6.62 11.96 -15.90
N GLY A 592 -7.60 11.82 -15.02
CA GLY A 592 -8.75 12.72 -15.00
C GLY A 592 -8.47 14.04 -14.28
N GLU A 593 -9.43 14.95 -14.38
CA GLU A 593 -9.39 16.28 -13.78
C GLU A 593 -10.65 16.55 -12.97
N SER A 594 -10.49 16.97 -11.72
CA SER A 594 -11.59 17.46 -10.88
C SER A 594 -12.05 18.84 -11.37
N THR A 595 -13.30 18.96 -11.81
CA THR A 595 -13.90 20.20 -12.36
C THR A 595 -14.91 20.88 -11.42
N LEU A 596 -15.32 20.22 -10.33
CA LEU A 596 -16.18 20.78 -9.28
C LEU A 596 -15.78 20.18 -7.93
N TRP A 597 -15.70 21.01 -6.89
CA TRP A 597 -15.43 20.58 -5.52
C TRP A 597 -16.31 21.36 -4.54
N ALA A 598 -16.99 20.65 -3.64
CA ALA A 598 -17.80 21.22 -2.57
C ALA A 598 -17.56 20.45 -1.26
N ASP A 599 -17.29 21.19 -0.18
CA ASP A 599 -17.11 20.65 1.18
C ASP A 599 -17.95 21.46 2.17
N GLY A 600 -19.21 21.05 2.31
CA GLY A 600 -20.22 21.72 3.14
C GLY A 600 -20.44 21.11 4.51
N GLU A 601 -21.41 21.66 5.25
CA GLU A 601 -21.91 21.13 6.52
C GLU A 601 -22.70 19.84 6.27
N ARG A 602 -23.68 19.86 5.34
CA ARG A 602 -24.53 18.71 5.00
C ARG A 602 -24.39 18.25 3.55
N PHE A 603 -23.72 19.03 2.70
CA PHE A 603 -23.59 18.77 1.28
C PHE A 603 -22.12 18.76 0.85
N ARG A 604 -21.66 17.65 0.27
CA ARG A 604 -20.30 17.51 -0.30
C ARG A 604 -20.40 16.96 -1.70
N ALA A 605 -19.55 17.43 -2.62
CA ALA A 605 -19.58 16.93 -3.98
C ALA A 605 -18.23 17.02 -4.68
N ILE A 606 -18.04 16.12 -5.64
CA ILE A 606 -16.99 16.20 -6.65
C ILE A 606 -17.58 15.94 -8.04
N ARG A 607 -17.08 16.66 -9.04
CA ARG A 607 -17.20 16.27 -10.45
C ARG A 607 -15.81 16.11 -11.03
N ALA A 608 -15.56 15.02 -11.75
CA ALA A 608 -14.32 14.78 -12.46
C ALA A 608 -14.57 14.40 -13.93
N ASN A 609 -13.74 14.92 -14.83
CA ASN A 609 -13.70 14.59 -16.26
C ASN A 609 -12.50 13.67 -16.53
N GLY A 610 -12.72 12.58 -17.26
CA GLY A 610 -11.72 11.59 -17.63
C GLY A 610 -11.87 11.16 -19.09
N SER A 611 -12.26 12.07 -19.98
CA SER A 611 -12.39 11.81 -21.43
C SER A 611 -11.15 11.11 -22.03
N VAL A 612 -9.97 11.47 -21.53
CA VAL A 612 -8.67 10.87 -21.90
C VAL A 612 -8.50 9.41 -21.48
N LEU A 613 -9.29 8.89 -20.54
CA LEU A 613 -9.21 7.49 -20.07
C LEU A 613 -9.59 6.50 -21.18
N TYR A 614 -10.40 6.92 -22.15
CA TYR A 614 -10.76 6.13 -23.33
C TYR A 614 -10.49 6.85 -24.66
N GLY A 615 -10.05 8.11 -24.63
CA GLY A 615 -9.92 8.94 -25.83
C GLY A 615 -11.26 9.22 -26.50
N ILE A 616 -12.33 9.36 -25.71
CA ILE A 616 -13.71 9.60 -26.19
C ILE A 616 -14.16 11.02 -25.85
N PRO A 617 -15.18 11.56 -26.55
CA PRO A 617 -15.67 12.92 -26.29
C PRO A 617 -16.00 13.22 -24.83
N ARG A 618 -16.58 12.26 -24.10
CA ARG A 618 -16.96 12.46 -22.71
C ARG A 618 -16.88 11.21 -21.87
N TYR A 619 -16.32 11.36 -20.67
CA TYR A 619 -16.33 10.39 -19.59
C TYR A 619 -16.25 11.15 -18.26
N GLU A 620 -17.40 11.50 -17.68
CA GLU A 620 -17.49 12.42 -16.55
C GLU A 620 -18.33 11.79 -15.43
N ARG A 621 -17.87 11.90 -14.17
CA ARG A 621 -18.62 11.44 -13.01
C ARG A 621 -18.82 12.57 -12.01
N THR A 622 -20.07 12.77 -11.58
CA THR A 622 -20.45 13.66 -10.47
C THR A 622 -20.95 12.81 -9.31
N VAL A 623 -20.36 12.99 -8.13
CA VAL A 623 -20.76 12.32 -6.90
C VAL A 623 -21.07 13.37 -5.85
N ALA A 624 -22.27 13.33 -5.26
CA ALA A 624 -22.65 14.19 -4.15
C ALA A 624 -23.06 13.37 -2.92
N MET A 625 -22.44 13.61 -1.78
CA MET A 625 -22.80 13.04 -0.49
C MET A 625 -23.66 14.05 0.28
N VAL A 626 -24.88 13.64 0.63
CA VAL A 626 -25.86 14.50 1.30
C VAL A 626 -26.29 13.87 2.61
N ASP A 627 -26.08 14.59 3.70
CA ASP A 627 -26.42 14.16 5.04
C ASP A 627 -27.93 14.24 5.26
N THR A 628 -28.57 13.12 5.59
CA THR A 628 -29.97 13.08 6.02
C THR A 628 -30.06 13.36 7.53
N SER A 629 -29.03 12.98 8.30
CA SER A 629 -28.89 13.26 9.73
C SER A 629 -27.40 13.40 10.11
N ASP A 630 -27.11 13.53 11.40
CA ASP A 630 -25.72 13.47 11.89
C ASP A 630 -25.09 12.08 11.70
N GLU A 631 -25.91 11.04 11.55
CA GLU A 631 -25.49 9.64 11.50
C GLU A 631 -25.68 9.00 10.11
N SER A 632 -26.43 9.62 9.21
CA SER A 632 -26.83 9.03 7.92
C SER A 632 -26.70 9.98 6.75
N SER A 633 -26.38 9.43 5.58
CA SER A 633 -26.30 10.12 4.29
C SER A 633 -26.70 9.19 3.16
N TYR A 634 -26.97 9.78 1.99
CA TYR A 634 -26.96 9.06 0.72
C TYR A 634 -25.94 9.69 -0.22
N LEU A 635 -25.58 8.95 -1.28
CA LEU A 635 -24.83 9.46 -2.42
C LEU A 635 -25.74 9.59 -3.64
N LEU A 636 -25.66 10.71 -4.35
CA LEU A 636 -26.10 10.82 -5.74
C LEU A 636 -24.90 10.56 -6.64
N ASP A 637 -25.07 9.69 -7.64
CA ASP A 637 -24.06 9.33 -8.63
C ASP A 637 -24.60 9.58 -10.04
N VAL A 638 -24.00 10.53 -10.75
CA VAL A 638 -24.32 10.89 -12.14
C VAL A 638 -23.09 10.66 -13.02
N PHE A 639 -23.16 9.71 -13.94
CA PHE A 639 -22.06 9.35 -14.83
C PHE A 639 -22.47 9.58 -16.29
N ARG A 640 -21.79 10.51 -16.98
CA ARG A 640 -22.05 10.87 -18.37
C ARG A 640 -20.94 10.36 -19.27
N VAL A 641 -21.33 9.61 -20.30
CA VAL A 641 -20.40 9.00 -21.27
C VAL A 641 -20.90 9.28 -22.68
N ALA A 642 -20.02 9.77 -23.55
CA ALA A 642 -20.30 9.96 -24.97
C ALA A 642 -19.12 9.43 -25.81
N GLY A 643 -19.42 8.51 -26.71
CA GLY A 643 -18.43 7.73 -27.46
C GLY A 643 -18.92 6.30 -27.66
N GLY A 644 -18.09 5.45 -28.27
CA GLY A 644 -18.35 4.01 -28.37
C GLY A 644 -19.74 3.61 -28.89
N ARG A 645 -20.14 2.38 -28.55
CA ARG A 645 -21.45 1.79 -28.85
C ARG A 645 -22.06 1.03 -27.67
N ASP A 646 -21.24 0.67 -26.69
CA ASP A 646 -21.64 -0.11 -25.53
C ASP A 646 -21.05 0.51 -24.26
N HIS A 647 -21.91 0.88 -23.33
CA HIS A 647 -21.54 1.41 -22.03
C HIS A 647 -22.11 0.50 -20.94
N ALA A 648 -21.24 -0.12 -20.14
CA ALA A 648 -21.63 -0.98 -19.03
C ALA A 648 -21.12 -0.40 -17.71
N LYS A 649 -22.02 0.16 -16.89
CA LYS A 649 -21.72 0.61 -15.53
C LYS A 649 -21.78 -0.59 -14.59
N PHE A 650 -20.70 -0.83 -13.86
CA PHE A 650 -20.68 -1.86 -12.83
C PHE A 650 -20.77 -1.27 -11.43
N MET A 651 -21.43 -2.03 -10.54
CA MET A 651 -21.45 -1.76 -9.11
C MET A 651 -21.48 -3.06 -8.32
N HIS A 652 -20.60 -3.18 -7.33
CA HIS A 652 -20.67 -4.19 -6.27
C HIS A 652 -20.61 -3.52 -4.90
N SER A 653 -21.08 -4.25 -3.89
CA SER A 653 -20.98 -3.87 -2.49
C SER A 653 -20.03 -4.85 -1.78
N HIS A 654 -20.23 -5.10 -0.50
CA HIS A 654 -19.52 -6.04 0.36
C HIS A 654 -20.01 -7.48 0.14
N PHE A 655 -19.55 -8.43 0.97
CA PHE A 655 -20.12 -9.77 1.04
C PHE A 655 -21.58 -9.65 1.47
N GLY A 656 -22.44 -10.54 0.99
CA GLY A 656 -23.84 -10.53 1.38
C GLY A 656 -24.74 -11.16 0.35
N THR A 657 -26.03 -10.86 0.48
CA THR A 657 -27.08 -11.29 -0.44
C THR A 657 -27.83 -10.09 -0.96
N ILE A 658 -28.25 -10.16 -2.22
CA ILE A 658 -29.06 -9.11 -2.84
C ILE A 658 -30.53 -9.47 -2.91
N SER A 659 -31.38 -8.46 -2.76
CA SER A 659 -32.79 -8.50 -3.15
C SER A 659 -33.08 -7.37 -4.14
N THR A 660 -34.01 -7.59 -5.07
CA THR A 660 -34.31 -6.62 -6.14
C THR A 660 -35.79 -6.25 -6.15
N ARG A 661 -36.10 -4.99 -6.46
CA ARG A 661 -37.47 -4.52 -6.67
C ARG A 661 -37.54 -3.67 -7.94
N GLY A 662 -38.58 -3.91 -8.74
CA GLY A 662 -38.78 -3.22 -10.02
C GLY A 662 -38.07 -3.88 -11.22
N LEU A 663 -37.47 -5.07 -11.03
CA LEU A 663 -36.81 -5.85 -12.08
C LEU A 663 -37.55 -7.16 -12.38
N SER A 664 -37.64 -7.50 -13.66
CA SER A 664 -38.16 -8.77 -14.18
C SER A 664 -37.01 -9.62 -14.71
N LEU A 665 -36.18 -10.13 -13.79
CA LEU A 665 -34.94 -10.83 -14.10
C LEU A 665 -35.15 -12.18 -14.80
N ALA A 666 -34.42 -12.43 -15.89
CA ALA A 666 -34.35 -13.69 -16.60
C ALA A 666 -32.89 -14.09 -16.90
N PRO A 667 -32.55 -15.39 -17.04
CA PRO A 667 -31.19 -15.81 -17.36
C PRO A 667 -30.67 -15.13 -18.62
N ALA A 668 -29.44 -14.61 -18.55
CA ALA A 668 -28.80 -13.88 -19.64
C ALA A 668 -27.43 -14.47 -19.97
N VAL A 669 -26.86 -14.04 -21.10
CA VAL A 669 -25.49 -14.38 -21.47
C VAL A 669 -24.50 -13.61 -20.61
N ASP A 670 -23.33 -14.20 -20.40
CA ASP A 670 -22.19 -13.53 -19.77
C ASP A 670 -21.83 -12.25 -20.54
N PHE A 671 -21.39 -11.22 -19.82
CA PHE A 671 -20.81 -10.00 -20.38
C PHE A 671 -19.64 -10.30 -21.32
N GLY A 672 -18.83 -11.33 -21.01
CA GLY A 672 -17.70 -11.77 -21.82
C GLY A 672 -16.38 -11.10 -21.42
N TYR A 673 -15.54 -10.79 -22.42
CA TYR A 673 -14.26 -10.05 -22.26
C TYR A 673 -13.30 -10.63 -21.20
N GLU A 674 -13.28 -11.95 -21.03
CA GLU A 674 -12.44 -12.67 -20.06
C GLU A 674 -12.67 -12.28 -18.59
N THR A 675 -13.81 -11.65 -18.29
CA THR A 675 -14.20 -11.32 -16.92
C THR A 675 -14.36 -12.57 -16.06
N GLN A 676 -14.16 -12.43 -14.76
CA GLN A 676 -14.31 -13.53 -13.79
C GLN A 676 -15.68 -13.42 -13.12
N MET A 677 -16.72 -13.45 -13.94
CA MET A 677 -18.12 -13.30 -13.53
C MET A 677 -18.96 -14.53 -13.88
N ARG A 678 -20.11 -14.68 -13.24
CA ARG A 678 -21.06 -15.77 -13.52
C ARG A 678 -22.49 -15.42 -13.11
N ASP A 679 -23.42 -16.33 -13.40
CA ASP A 679 -24.81 -16.30 -12.93
C ASP A 679 -25.58 -15.02 -13.30
N PHE A 680 -25.42 -14.58 -14.55
CA PHE A 680 -26.10 -13.39 -15.08
C PHE A 680 -27.61 -13.59 -15.20
N MET A 681 -28.34 -12.63 -14.63
CA MET A 681 -29.78 -12.47 -14.77
C MET A 681 -30.06 -11.03 -15.21
N SER A 682 -30.82 -10.81 -16.28
CA SER A 682 -31.11 -9.47 -16.83
C SER A 682 -32.60 -9.17 -16.94
N ASP A 683 -32.94 -7.90 -16.75
CA ASP A 683 -34.16 -7.27 -17.27
C ASP A 683 -33.74 -6.30 -18.39
N GLY A 684 -34.24 -6.53 -19.61
CA GLY A 684 -33.84 -5.77 -20.78
C GLY A 684 -34.41 -4.34 -20.86
N GLN A 685 -35.51 -4.06 -20.15
CA GLN A 685 -36.17 -2.75 -20.18
C GLN A 685 -36.84 -2.39 -18.83
N PRO A 686 -36.09 -2.35 -17.72
CA PRO A 686 -36.61 -1.92 -16.44
C PRO A 686 -37.03 -0.45 -16.49
N ALA A 687 -38.10 -0.10 -15.77
CA ALA A 687 -38.49 1.29 -15.58
C ALA A 687 -37.54 1.96 -14.57
N PRO A 688 -37.13 3.23 -14.78
CA PRO A 688 -36.33 3.98 -13.81
C PRO A 688 -36.97 3.97 -12.41
N GLY A 689 -36.17 3.83 -11.37
CA GLY A 689 -36.60 3.73 -9.96
C GLY A 689 -36.59 2.30 -9.40
N TRP A 690 -36.10 1.31 -10.16
CA TRP A 690 -35.80 -0.01 -9.61
C TRP A 690 -34.63 0.08 -8.62
N HIS A 691 -34.54 -0.88 -7.71
CA HIS A 691 -33.42 -0.94 -6.76
C HIS A 691 -32.96 -2.36 -6.43
N VAL A 692 -31.72 -2.43 -6.00
CA VAL A 692 -31.09 -3.59 -5.37
C VAL A 692 -30.72 -3.21 -3.94
N ASP A 693 -31.01 -4.10 -2.99
CA ASP A 693 -30.63 -3.98 -1.59
C ASP A 693 -29.68 -5.12 -1.23
N TRP A 694 -28.44 -4.77 -0.87
CA TRP A 694 -27.45 -5.68 -0.32
C TRP A 694 -27.61 -5.73 1.19
N LYS A 695 -28.04 -6.89 1.70
CA LYS A 695 -27.90 -7.22 3.12
C LYS A 695 -26.44 -7.66 3.35
N VAL A 696 -25.68 -6.82 4.06
CA VAL A 696 -24.24 -6.98 4.22
C VAL A 696 -23.93 -8.11 5.21
N GLU A 697 -23.00 -8.97 4.81
CA GLU A 697 -22.39 -9.97 5.67
C GLU A 697 -21.02 -9.46 6.13
N ASP A 698 -20.93 -9.06 7.40
CA ASP A 698 -19.65 -8.76 8.04
C ASP A 698 -18.86 -10.05 8.29
N ARG A 699 -18.24 -10.54 7.21
CA ARG A 699 -17.50 -11.81 7.20
C ARG A 699 -16.26 -11.79 8.10
N PHE A 700 -15.75 -10.61 8.44
CA PHE A 700 -14.56 -10.45 9.28
C PHE A 700 -14.89 -10.19 10.75
N GLY A 701 -16.16 -9.97 11.11
CA GLY A 701 -16.60 -9.73 12.48
C GLY A 701 -16.09 -8.42 13.06
N TYR A 702 -16.08 -7.36 12.25
CA TYR A 702 -15.70 -6.01 12.65
C TYR A 702 -16.75 -5.27 13.47
N LEU A 703 -18.01 -5.71 13.40
CA LEU A 703 -19.15 -5.14 14.09
C LEU A 703 -19.60 -6.02 15.26
N GLU A 704 -20.36 -5.43 16.18
CA GLU A 704 -21.09 -6.19 17.19
C GLU A 704 -22.09 -7.16 16.55
N GLU A 705 -22.27 -8.34 17.17
CA GLU A 705 -23.12 -9.39 16.63
C GLU A 705 -24.58 -8.92 16.51
N GLY A 706 -25.19 -9.14 15.34
CA GLY A 706 -26.61 -8.88 15.10
C GLY A 706 -26.95 -7.52 14.48
N ARG A 707 -25.96 -6.67 14.16
CA ARG A 707 -26.19 -5.45 13.38
C ARG A 707 -26.71 -5.77 11.98
N ASP A 708 -27.76 -5.07 11.56
CA ASP A 708 -28.46 -5.32 10.29
C ASP A 708 -28.12 -4.25 9.26
N ILE A 709 -26.93 -4.36 8.67
CA ILE A 709 -26.37 -3.34 7.77
C ILE A 709 -26.77 -3.62 6.33
N HIS A 710 -27.19 -2.57 5.65
CA HIS A 710 -27.64 -2.61 4.26
C HIS A 710 -26.96 -1.54 3.42
N LEU A 711 -26.75 -1.86 2.15
CA LEU A 711 -26.45 -0.88 1.10
C LEU A 711 -27.50 -1.02 -0.01
N LYS A 712 -28.26 0.03 -0.26
CA LYS A 712 -29.26 0.06 -1.32
C LYS A 712 -28.83 0.96 -2.46
N TYR A 713 -28.93 0.44 -3.69
CA TYR A 713 -28.74 1.18 -4.93
C TYR A 713 -30.08 1.32 -5.64
N THR A 714 -30.54 2.55 -5.84
CA THR A 714 -31.70 2.87 -6.68
C THR A 714 -31.22 3.48 -7.99
N ASP A 715 -31.51 2.83 -9.11
CA ASP A 715 -31.11 3.30 -10.44
C ASP A 715 -32.24 4.09 -11.10
N LEU A 716 -31.88 5.22 -11.72
CA LEU A 716 -32.77 6.16 -12.38
C LEU A 716 -32.40 6.36 -13.86
N THR A 717 -31.56 5.48 -14.40
CA THR A 717 -31.09 5.53 -15.79
C THR A 717 -32.24 5.17 -16.73
N ASP A 718 -32.47 6.00 -17.74
CA ASP A 718 -33.48 5.72 -18.76
C ASP A 718 -32.89 4.92 -19.93
N GLY A 719 -33.70 4.04 -20.52
CA GLY A 719 -33.34 3.24 -21.68
C GLY A 719 -32.13 2.32 -21.48
N ALA A 720 -31.96 1.76 -20.28
CA ALA A 720 -30.87 0.83 -19.95
C ALA A 720 -31.39 -0.57 -19.60
N GLU A 721 -30.60 -1.60 -19.89
CA GLU A 721 -30.73 -2.94 -19.32
C GLU A 721 -30.14 -2.95 -17.91
N ALA A 722 -30.71 -3.77 -17.01
CA ALA A 722 -30.15 -4.03 -15.70
C ALA A 722 -29.92 -5.53 -15.49
N SER A 723 -28.75 -5.89 -14.96
CA SER A 723 -28.37 -7.27 -14.69
C SER A 723 -27.84 -7.45 -13.27
N THR A 724 -28.12 -8.61 -12.68
CA THR A 724 -27.40 -9.12 -11.51
C THR A 724 -26.47 -10.25 -11.92
N ALA A 725 -25.31 -10.37 -11.26
CA ALA A 725 -24.34 -11.43 -11.46
C ALA A 725 -23.52 -11.65 -10.19
N GLU A 726 -22.57 -12.58 -10.23
CA GLU A 726 -21.53 -12.73 -9.21
C GLU A 726 -20.14 -12.44 -9.79
N ALA A 727 -19.26 -11.84 -8.99
CA ALA A 727 -17.86 -11.57 -9.32
C ALA A 727 -16.91 -12.34 -8.40
N TRP A 728 -15.82 -12.88 -8.96
CA TRP A 728 -14.82 -13.61 -8.18
C TRP A 728 -13.84 -12.66 -7.46
N VAL A 729 -13.52 -12.98 -6.20
CA VAL A 729 -12.52 -12.27 -5.38
C VAL A 729 -11.65 -13.24 -4.56
N ALA A 730 -10.40 -12.85 -4.30
CA ALA A 730 -9.49 -13.44 -3.32
C ALA A 730 -9.58 -12.69 -1.99
N LEU A 731 -9.61 -13.41 -0.87
CA LEU A 731 -9.97 -12.84 0.45
C LEU A 731 -8.76 -12.34 1.25
N ARG A 732 -7.54 -12.82 0.97
CA ARG A 732 -6.35 -12.54 1.78
C ARG A 732 -5.12 -12.13 0.96
N GLY A 733 -5.33 -11.47 -0.18
CA GLY A 733 -4.25 -11.09 -1.09
C GLY A 733 -3.37 -12.30 -1.42
N PHE A 734 -2.03 -12.14 -1.39
CA PHE A 734 -1.09 -13.25 -1.59
C PHE A 734 -0.84 -14.12 -0.34
N GLY A 735 -1.42 -13.76 0.81
CA GLY A 735 -1.18 -14.41 2.10
C GLY A 735 -2.03 -15.67 2.35
N GLY A 736 -2.97 -16.00 1.47
CA GLY A 736 -3.82 -17.17 1.61
C GLY A 736 -4.53 -17.55 0.31
N ASN A 737 -5.09 -18.76 0.26
CA ASN A 737 -5.74 -19.32 -0.93
C ASN A 737 -7.29 -19.22 -0.88
N GLU A 738 -7.84 -18.45 0.06
CA GLU A 738 -9.30 -18.27 0.23
C GLU A 738 -9.88 -17.39 -0.88
N THR A 739 -10.99 -17.82 -1.46
CA THR A 739 -11.67 -17.13 -2.57
C THR A 739 -13.18 -17.10 -2.35
N GLY A 740 -13.88 -16.17 -3.00
CA GLY A 740 -15.31 -16.00 -2.87
C GLY A 740 -15.95 -15.45 -4.15
N TRP A 741 -17.28 -15.49 -4.15
CA TRP A 741 -18.12 -14.87 -5.17
C TRP A 741 -19.02 -13.85 -4.49
N ILE A 742 -19.02 -12.62 -4.99
CA ILE A 742 -19.77 -11.49 -4.43
C ILE A 742 -20.88 -11.06 -5.38
N PRO A 743 -22.07 -10.66 -4.87
CA PRO A 743 -23.13 -10.16 -5.73
C PRO A 743 -22.76 -8.83 -6.38
N ARG A 744 -23.12 -8.69 -7.65
CA ARG A 744 -22.81 -7.52 -8.49
C ARG A 744 -23.99 -7.13 -9.36
N VAL A 745 -24.05 -5.85 -9.71
CA VAL A 745 -25.04 -5.28 -10.63
C VAL A 745 -24.31 -4.64 -11.82
N MET A 746 -24.91 -4.78 -12.99
CA MET A 746 -24.50 -4.11 -14.22
C MET A 746 -25.69 -3.33 -14.80
N VAL A 747 -25.47 -2.08 -15.17
CA VAL A 747 -26.44 -1.25 -15.90
C VAL A 747 -25.84 -0.95 -17.26
N ARG A 748 -26.51 -1.37 -18.33
CA ARG A 748 -25.91 -1.38 -19.67
C ARG A 748 -26.76 -0.63 -20.68
N ARG A 749 -26.12 0.20 -21.49
CA ARG A 749 -26.71 0.85 -22.66
C ARG A 749 -25.94 0.45 -23.90
N GLN A 750 -26.67 0.08 -24.94
CA GLN A 750 -26.10 -0.33 -26.22
C GLN A 750 -26.80 0.37 -27.37
N SER A 751 -26.07 0.58 -28.46
CA SER A 751 -26.60 1.12 -29.70
C SER A 751 -25.88 0.52 -30.90
N ASP A 752 -26.63 0.20 -31.96
CA ASP A 752 -26.07 -0.26 -33.22
C ASP A 752 -25.25 0.82 -33.93
N THR A 753 -25.47 2.10 -33.58
CA THR A 753 -24.79 3.27 -34.15
C THR A 753 -23.96 4.02 -33.11
N ALA A 754 -22.78 4.49 -33.51
CA ALA A 754 -21.91 5.37 -32.70
C ALA A 754 -22.03 6.84 -33.17
N PRO A 755 -21.77 7.82 -32.28
CA PRO A 755 -21.47 7.66 -30.86
C PRO A 755 -22.74 7.42 -30.02
N LEU A 756 -22.67 6.51 -29.06
CA LEU A 756 -23.68 6.40 -28.01
C LEU A 756 -23.45 7.51 -26.99
N ALA A 757 -24.54 8.11 -26.49
CA ALA A 757 -24.52 8.99 -25.33
C ALA A 757 -25.34 8.35 -24.21
N SER A 758 -24.80 8.33 -22.99
CA SER A 758 -25.43 7.71 -21.83
C SER A 758 -25.25 8.58 -20.58
N THR A 759 -26.32 8.69 -19.81
CA THR A 759 -26.33 9.34 -18.50
C THR A 759 -26.84 8.33 -17.48
N PHE A 760 -25.91 7.69 -16.76
CA PHE A 760 -26.25 6.80 -15.66
C PHE A 760 -26.54 7.65 -14.43
N VAL A 761 -27.68 7.40 -13.77
CA VAL A 761 -28.09 8.15 -12.58
C VAL A 761 -28.48 7.15 -11.51
N GLY A 762 -27.91 7.27 -10.32
CA GLY A 762 -28.27 6.40 -9.20
C GLY A 762 -28.15 7.08 -7.84
N VAL A 763 -28.87 6.53 -6.86
CA VAL A 763 -28.81 6.92 -5.45
C VAL A 763 -28.35 5.72 -4.63
N ILE A 764 -27.28 5.91 -3.85
CA ILE A 764 -26.67 4.88 -3.00
C ILE A 764 -26.93 5.26 -1.54
N GLU A 765 -27.56 4.36 -0.80
CA GLU A 765 -27.98 4.58 0.58
C GLU A 765 -27.44 3.46 1.50
N PRO A 766 -26.49 3.75 2.39
CA PRO A 766 -26.22 2.90 3.54
C PRO A 766 -27.28 3.12 4.63
N PHE A 767 -27.80 2.04 5.21
CA PHE A 767 -28.72 2.12 6.36
C PHE A 767 -28.60 0.90 7.29
N GLU A 768 -29.08 1.05 8.53
CA GLU A 768 -29.19 -0.03 9.51
C GLU A 768 -30.67 -0.29 9.83
N GLY A 769 -31.12 -1.53 9.64
CA GLY A 769 -32.52 -1.92 9.82
C GLY A 769 -33.45 -1.38 8.74
N GLU A 770 -33.86 -0.11 8.84
CA GLU A 770 -34.81 0.52 7.90
C GLU A 770 -34.18 1.65 7.09
N SER A 771 -34.59 1.76 5.82
CA SER A 771 -34.15 2.81 4.91
C SER A 771 -34.57 4.19 5.42
N THR A 772 -33.63 5.12 5.38
CA THR A 772 -33.82 6.55 5.67
C THR A 772 -34.49 7.29 4.51
N LEU A 773 -34.63 6.64 3.35
CA LEU A 773 -35.26 7.16 2.15
C LEU A 773 -36.60 6.46 1.89
N SER A 774 -37.69 7.23 1.91
CA SER A 774 -39.04 6.74 1.62
C SER A 774 -39.37 6.72 0.11
N GLY A 775 -38.71 7.58 -0.67
CA GLY A 775 -38.93 7.70 -2.11
C GLY A 775 -37.73 8.29 -2.84
N VAL A 776 -37.46 7.79 -4.04
CA VAL A 776 -36.42 8.30 -4.93
C VAL A 776 -36.99 8.28 -6.34
N ARG A 777 -36.99 9.42 -7.04
CA ARG A 777 -37.46 9.49 -8.42
C ARG A 777 -36.73 10.55 -9.23
N ARG A 778 -36.60 10.27 -10.53
CA ARG A 778 -36.11 11.24 -11.50
C ARG A 778 -37.24 12.22 -11.86
N LEU A 779 -36.92 13.50 -11.90
CA LEU A 779 -37.84 14.57 -12.29
C LEU A 779 -37.56 14.99 -13.73
N SER A 780 -38.63 15.37 -14.45
CA SER A 780 -38.48 16.03 -15.74
C SER A 780 -38.05 17.48 -15.54
N LEU A 781 -37.11 17.92 -16.36
CA LEU A 781 -36.68 19.31 -16.46
C LEU A 781 -37.32 19.98 -17.69
N MET A 782 -37.34 21.30 -17.66
CA MET A 782 -37.73 22.16 -18.78
C MET A 782 -36.64 23.22 -19.02
N ASP A 783 -36.50 23.69 -20.25
CA ASP A 783 -35.84 24.97 -20.52
C ASP A 783 -36.85 26.14 -20.41
N GLU A 784 -36.40 27.39 -20.48
CA GLU A 784 -37.30 28.56 -20.37
C GLU A 784 -38.28 28.69 -21.55
N ASP A 785 -37.93 28.14 -22.70
CA ASP A 785 -38.78 28.10 -23.90
C ASP A 785 -39.86 26.99 -23.81
N GLY A 786 -39.85 26.18 -22.74
CA GLY A 786 -40.75 25.04 -22.52
C GLY A 786 -40.35 23.76 -23.25
N GLY A 787 -39.14 23.70 -23.79
CA GLY A 787 -38.51 22.51 -24.34
C GLY A 787 -38.06 21.54 -23.25
N VAL A 788 -37.83 20.28 -23.64
CA VAL A 788 -37.28 19.25 -22.75
C VAL A 788 -35.76 19.27 -22.91
N PRO A 789 -34.99 19.56 -21.84
CA PRO A 789 -33.52 19.52 -21.87
C PRO A 789 -32.99 18.13 -22.20
N SER A 790 -31.70 18.03 -22.47
CA SER A 790 -31.03 16.76 -22.71
C SER A 790 -31.21 15.79 -21.53
N ASP A 791 -31.24 14.48 -21.81
CA ASP A 791 -31.19 13.44 -20.76
C ASP A 791 -29.93 13.54 -19.88
N SER A 792 -28.89 14.26 -20.33
CA SER A 792 -27.71 14.56 -19.51
C SER A 792 -27.95 15.62 -18.45
N ASP A 793 -29.03 16.39 -18.52
CA ASP A 793 -29.50 17.20 -17.41
C ASP A 793 -30.32 16.36 -16.44
N VAL A 794 -29.93 16.39 -15.17
CA VAL A 794 -30.47 15.48 -14.17
C VAL A 794 -31.14 16.27 -13.06
N ALA A 795 -32.40 15.94 -12.78
CA ALA A 795 -33.07 16.33 -11.55
C ALA A 795 -33.57 15.09 -10.81
N VAL A 796 -33.27 15.00 -9.51
CA VAL A 796 -33.67 13.88 -8.66
C VAL A 796 -34.38 14.43 -7.43
N GLU A 797 -35.53 13.85 -7.13
CA GLU A 797 -36.25 14.05 -5.88
C GLU A 797 -36.02 12.87 -4.94
N ILE A 798 -35.71 13.18 -3.69
CA ILE A 798 -35.48 12.20 -2.63
C ILE A 798 -36.36 12.59 -1.44
N GLU A 799 -37.30 11.71 -1.09
CA GLU A 799 -38.18 11.88 0.07
C GLU A 799 -37.59 11.15 1.28
N LEU A 800 -37.23 11.90 2.32
CA LEU A 800 -36.67 11.36 3.54
C LEU A 800 -37.76 10.73 4.40
N ALA A 801 -37.43 9.66 5.13
CA ALA A 801 -38.37 8.96 6.01
C ALA A 801 -38.95 9.85 7.12
N ASP A 802 -38.29 10.96 7.44
CA ASP A 802 -38.77 11.93 8.42
C ASP A 802 -39.67 13.04 7.83
N GLY A 803 -40.02 12.95 6.55
CA GLY A 803 -40.93 13.86 5.85
C GLY A 803 -40.27 15.09 5.20
N ARG A 804 -38.94 15.28 5.35
CA ARG A 804 -38.20 16.26 4.54
C ARG A 804 -38.03 15.75 3.10
N ARG A 805 -37.68 16.66 2.20
CA ARG A 805 -37.43 16.34 0.79
C ARG A 805 -36.19 17.05 0.28
N ASP A 806 -35.39 16.35 -0.50
CA ASP A 806 -34.29 16.92 -1.27
C ASP A 806 -34.64 16.94 -2.75
N VAL A 807 -34.36 18.05 -3.42
CA VAL A 807 -34.36 18.15 -4.88
C VAL A 807 -32.96 18.56 -5.32
N ILE A 808 -32.30 17.68 -6.07
CA ILE A 808 -30.96 17.92 -6.59
C ILE A 808 -31.03 18.12 -8.10
N LEU A 809 -30.43 19.19 -8.60
CA LEU A 809 -30.29 19.47 -10.03
C LEU A 809 -28.81 19.44 -10.39
N ALA A 810 -28.43 18.62 -11.36
CA ALA A 810 -27.08 18.50 -11.90
C ALA A 810 -27.09 18.79 -13.40
N LYS A 811 -26.53 19.94 -13.76
CA LYS A 811 -26.47 20.45 -15.13
C LYS A 811 -25.46 19.67 -15.96
N ASP A 812 -25.78 19.48 -17.23
CA ASP A 812 -24.79 19.17 -18.24
C ASP A 812 -24.02 20.44 -18.65
N VAL A 813 -22.76 20.54 -18.24
CA VAL A 813 -21.89 21.68 -18.56
C VAL A 813 -21.28 21.60 -19.97
N GLU A 814 -21.32 20.45 -20.61
CA GLU A 814 -20.82 20.26 -21.98
C GLU A 814 -21.95 20.38 -23.03
N ASP A 815 -23.21 20.55 -22.60
CA ASP A 815 -24.33 20.77 -23.52
C ASP A 815 -24.31 22.18 -24.13
N THR A 816 -23.76 22.25 -25.33
CA THR A 816 -23.70 23.49 -26.14
C THR A 816 -25.06 23.92 -26.73
N GLY A 817 -26.11 23.11 -26.60
CA GLY A 817 -27.45 23.40 -27.12
C GLY A 817 -28.29 24.34 -26.24
N ARG A 818 -27.88 24.58 -24.98
CA ARG A 818 -28.62 25.41 -24.04
C ARG A 818 -28.42 26.91 -24.30
N LYS A 819 -29.51 27.67 -24.37
CA LYS A 819 -29.47 29.11 -24.76
C LYS A 819 -29.26 30.09 -23.60
N ASP A 820 -29.71 29.76 -22.39
CA ASP A 820 -29.88 30.72 -21.27
C ASP A 820 -29.11 30.31 -20.00
N GLY A 821 -28.62 29.07 -19.94
CA GLY A 821 -27.80 28.56 -18.83
C GLY A 821 -28.58 28.08 -17.61
N TRP A 822 -29.91 28.22 -17.58
CA TRP A 822 -30.75 27.88 -16.43
C TRP A 822 -31.24 26.42 -16.49
N MET A 823 -31.52 25.83 -15.34
CA MET A 823 -32.34 24.63 -15.19
C MET A 823 -33.66 24.99 -14.53
N LEU A 824 -34.76 24.51 -15.09
CA LEU A 824 -36.11 24.70 -14.54
C LEU A 824 -36.73 23.34 -14.21
N GLN A 825 -37.10 23.16 -12.94
CA GLN A 825 -37.98 22.09 -12.49
C GLN A 825 -39.33 22.69 -12.11
N LYS A 826 -40.32 22.53 -13.00
CA LYS A 826 -41.59 23.24 -12.91
C LYS A 826 -42.49 22.76 -11.77
N ASP A 827 -42.52 21.46 -11.49
CA ASP A 827 -43.46 20.88 -10.52
C ASP A 827 -43.16 21.31 -9.07
N ARG A 828 -41.92 21.70 -8.80
CA ARG A 828 -41.42 22.19 -7.51
C ARG A 828 -41.09 23.68 -7.52
N ASP A 829 -41.33 24.36 -8.64
CA ASP A 829 -41.01 25.79 -8.81
C ASP A 829 -39.54 26.11 -8.49
N ILE A 830 -38.62 25.28 -9.00
CA ILE A 830 -37.17 25.45 -8.82
C ILE A 830 -36.53 25.94 -10.11
N ARG A 831 -35.77 27.03 -10.03
CA ARG A 831 -34.99 27.59 -11.14
C ARG A 831 -33.60 27.99 -10.66
N THR A 832 -32.56 27.52 -11.33
CA THR A 832 -31.16 27.83 -10.95
C THR A 832 -30.21 27.89 -12.15
N ASP A 833 -29.20 28.75 -12.06
CA ASP A 833 -28.08 28.82 -13.00
C ASP A 833 -26.90 27.90 -12.61
N ALA A 834 -26.96 27.32 -11.41
CA ALA A 834 -25.90 26.51 -10.83
C ALA A 834 -25.65 25.23 -11.64
N GLU A 835 -24.38 24.80 -11.67
CA GLU A 835 -24.05 23.53 -12.31
C GLU A 835 -24.45 22.31 -11.45
N LEU A 836 -24.45 22.48 -10.13
CA LEU A 836 -24.99 21.52 -9.18
C LEU A 836 -25.69 22.28 -8.06
N CYS A 837 -26.92 21.88 -7.75
CA CYS A 837 -27.75 22.53 -6.74
C CYS A 837 -28.49 21.49 -5.91
N LEU A 838 -28.50 21.67 -4.58
CA LEU A 838 -29.41 21.00 -3.66
C LEU A 838 -30.39 22.03 -3.09
N VAL A 839 -31.68 21.71 -3.13
CA VAL A 839 -32.73 22.38 -2.35
C VAL A 839 -33.34 21.37 -1.41
N ARG A 840 -33.29 21.65 -0.09
CA ARG A 840 -33.94 20.84 0.94
C ARG A 840 -35.17 21.55 1.47
N GLU A 841 -36.31 20.88 1.36
CA GLU A 841 -37.60 21.26 1.92
C GLU A 841 -37.80 20.60 3.30
N GLY A 842 -38.35 21.37 4.24
CA GLY A 842 -38.86 20.93 5.52
C GLY A 842 -40.13 20.09 5.39
N ARG A 843 -40.65 19.59 6.52
CA ARG A 843 -41.90 18.80 6.56
C ARG A 843 -43.14 19.59 6.12
N ASP A 844 -43.07 20.91 6.23
CA ASP A 844 -44.07 21.88 5.83
C ASP A 844 -43.91 22.34 4.38
N GLY A 845 -42.86 21.91 3.69
CA GLY A 845 -42.53 22.31 2.32
C GLY A 845 -41.69 23.59 2.24
N GLU A 846 -41.37 24.23 3.36
CA GLU A 846 -40.51 25.42 3.38
C GLU A 846 -39.06 25.05 3.08
N VAL A 847 -38.33 25.90 2.36
CA VAL A 847 -36.91 25.66 2.08
C VAL A 847 -36.09 25.87 3.36
N VAL A 848 -35.39 24.81 3.81
CA VAL A 848 -34.58 24.84 5.03
C VAL A 848 -33.07 24.87 4.74
N SER A 849 -32.65 24.42 3.55
CA SER A 849 -31.25 24.50 3.13
C SER A 849 -31.13 24.54 1.61
N VAL A 850 -30.14 25.29 1.12
CA VAL A 850 -29.75 25.34 -0.29
C VAL A 850 -28.23 25.23 -0.40
N ALA A 851 -27.75 24.38 -1.31
CA ALA A 851 -26.35 24.34 -1.71
C ALA A 851 -26.23 24.70 -3.19
N ILE A 852 -25.30 25.59 -3.53
CA ILE A 852 -25.03 26.06 -4.90
C ILE A 852 -23.57 25.77 -5.21
N CYS A 853 -23.31 25.09 -6.32
CA CYS A 853 -21.96 24.92 -6.87
C CYS A 853 -21.88 25.54 -8.27
N LYS A 854 -20.85 26.35 -8.52
CA LYS A 854 -20.59 27.02 -9.80
C LYS A 854 -21.84 27.73 -10.33
N GLY A 855 -22.37 28.63 -9.51
CA GLY A 855 -23.64 29.32 -9.78
C GLY A 855 -23.82 30.54 -8.91
N SER A 856 -24.87 31.32 -9.17
CA SER A 856 -25.17 32.55 -8.45
C SER A 856 -26.57 32.60 -7.87
N THR A 857 -27.52 31.86 -8.44
CA THR A 857 -28.94 32.08 -8.16
C THR A 857 -29.73 30.78 -8.07
N VAL A 858 -30.59 30.71 -7.06
CA VAL A 858 -31.63 29.68 -6.91
C VAL A 858 -32.95 30.36 -6.54
N HIS A 859 -33.99 30.06 -7.29
CA HIS A 859 -35.38 30.28 -6.91
C HIS A 859 -36.00 28.92 -6.58
N ALA A 860 -36.69 28.81 -5.45
CA ALA A 860 -37.38 27.60 -5.01
C ALA A 860 -38.63 28.01 -4.23
N GLY A 861 -39.79 27.96 -4.90
CA GLY A 861 -41.04 28.53 -4.37
C GLY A 861 -40.87 30.00 -3.98
N ASP A 862 -41.24 30.34 -2.74
CA ASP A 862 -41.11 31.71 -2.21
C ASP A 862 -39.67 32.08 -1.80
N THR A 863 -38.73 31.12 -1.82
CA THR A 863 -37.34 31.35 -1.45
C THR A 863 -36.50 31.74 -2.67
N THR A 864 -35.85 32.89 -2.61
CA THR A 864 -34.85 33.33 -3.58
C THR A 864 -33.51 33.53 -2.89
N LEU A 865 -32.49 32.86 -3.40
CA LEU A 865 -31.12 32.97 -2.98
C LEU A 865 -30.28 33.52 -4.14
N GLU A 866 -29.83 34.76 -4.02
CA GLU A 866 -28.97 35.44 -4.99
C GLU A 866 -27.61 35.76 -4.36
N MET A 867 -26.54 35.34 -5.03
CA MET A 867 -25.17 35.71 -4.72
C MET A 867 -24.78 36.95 -5.51
N LYS A 868 -23.91 37.79 -4.95
CA LYS A 868 -23.37 38.97 -5.67
C LYS A 868 -22.54 38.60 -6.89
N LEU A 869 -21.92 37.42 -6.86
CA LEU A 869 -21.06 36.87 -7.90
C LEU A 869 -21.29 35.36 -7.98
N GLU A 870 -20.98 34.77 -9.13
CA GLU A 870 -20.86 33.32 -9.26
C GLU A 870 -19.88 32.79 -8.21
N THR A 871 -20.28 31.75 -7.50
CA THR A 871 -19.54 31.17 -6.39
C THR A 871 -19.18 29.72 -6.70
N ASP A 872 -17.95 29.31 -6.39
CA ASP A 872 -17.51 27.91 -6.55
C ASP A 872 -18.39 26.96 -5.75
N PHE A 873 -18.63 27.29 -4.48
CA PHE A 873 -19.55 26.58 -3.59
C PHE A 873 -20.03 27.50 -2.46
N VAL A 874 -21.33 27.42 -2.16
CA VAL A 874 -21.94 27.99 -0.95
C VAL A 874 -23.07 27.09 -0.46
N GLU A 875 -23.15 26.90 0.86
CA GLU A 875 -24.28 26.25 1.53
C GLU A 875 -24.94 27.23 2.49
N VAL A 876 -26.25 27.37 2.37
CA VAL A 876 -27.07 28.30 3.14
C VAL A 876 -28.15 27.54 3.88
N ARG A 877 -28.30 27.83 5.17
CA ARG A 877 -29.39 27.32 6.01
C ARG A 877 -30.40 28.42 6.30
N PHE A 878 -31.67 28.03 6.36
CA PHE A 878 -32.79 28.90 6.65
C PHE A 878 -33.42 28.49 7.99
N ASP A 879 -33.27 29.33 9.01
CA ASP A 879 -33.81 29.10 10.37
C ASP A 879 -34.76 30.24 10.73
N SER A 880 -36.07 29.95 10.81
CA SER A 880 -37.10 30.92 11.23
C SER A 880 -37.07 32.27 10.47
N GLY A 881 -36.79 32.23 9.17
CA GLY A 881 -36.69 33.41 8.31
C GLY A 881 -35.32 34.10 8.28
N ALA A 882 -34.35 33.66 9.10
CA ALA A 882 -32.96 34.07 8.98
C ALA A 882 -32.20 33.14 8.02
N ARG A 883 -31.40 33.72 7.12
CA ARG A 883 -30.49 32.98 6.22
C ARG A 883 -29.05 33.09 6.72
N ALA A 884 -28.35 31.97 6.82
CA ALA A 884 -26.96 31.91 7.26
C ALA A 884 -26.13 31.06 6.28
N ILE A 885 -25.00 31.60 5.81
CA ILE A 885 -23.99 30.80 5.11
C ILE A 885 -23.33 29.90 6.16
N VAL A 886 -23.46 28.59 6.00
CA VAL A 886 -22.88 27.59 6.91
C VAL A 886 -21.57 27.00 6.36
N ALA A 887 -21.36 27.08 5.04
CA ALA A 887 -20.12 26.69 4.39
C ALA A 887 -19.92 27.41 3.04
N GLY A 888 -18.67 27.44 2.56
CA GLY A 888 -18.30 28.07 1.29
C GLY A 888 -18.01 29.57 1.38
N ASN A 889 -17.71 30.20 0.24
CA ASN A 889 -17.13 31.54 0.17
C ASN A 889 -18.06 32.59 -0.49
N GLY A 890 -19.37 32.35 -0.51
CA GLY A 890 -20.36 33.22 -1.14
C GLY A 890 -20.60 34.54 -0.39
N ILE A 891 -21.09 35.57 -1.11
CA ILE A 891 -21.60 36.81 -0.52
C ILE A 891 -23.04 36.99 -0.98
N LEU A 892 -23.98 36.93 -0.03
CA LEU A 892 -25.39 37.14 -0.29
C LEU A 892 -25.64 38.56 -0.84
N ALA A 893 -26.50 38.66 -1.85
CA ALA A 893 -26.97 39.93 -2.41
C ALA A 893 -27.90 40.69 -1.45
#